data_AF-A0A8H5WKC3-F1
#
_entry.id   AF-A0A8H5WKC3-F1
#
_cell.length_a   1.000
_cell.length_b   1.000
_cell.length_c   1.000
_cell.angle_alpha   90.00
_cell.angle_beta   90.00
_cell.angle_gamma   90.00
#
_symmetry.space_group_name_H-M   'P 1'
#
loop_
_entity.id
_entity.type
_entity.pdbx_description
1 polymer ?
#
loop_
_entity_poly.entity_id
_entity_poly.type
_entity_poly.pdbx_seq_one_letter_code
_entity_poly.pdbx_strand_id
1 'polypeptide(L)'
;MTGPPPYSPPAYREIYSLADSIGRTSITDTSSASSTSTASTLLPSYPHSRDHSGINTSRSDEPRTTPAIASHLHRLRTPSDSGTSSSTSSTRERPTGLSAAEAKLRVLELKREAQAAAELKRPTNDGMFKTACATDLLFLMDTTSSMGPYIDAAKEQVKRIMQDITETFYNEAEVRIAVVSYKDHCDTINLRFIDFTTDVEKVRQFIDKLQASGGGDAPEDVLGGAEKAINASWKNPTRCVIHIADAPPHGSIFHNWGPEDDDYFTVGSEPHQLKYKPLLKQMIRLNLNYALLRINYFTDTMAYLFLKEYAAASADCKLLKTNKHYLDASKAHSEPRSSITGTSTSKGSAKGNLLFEEAELGTTYSALRHLVVKSVTSSASRTAVRMSESSSRTGEKGAKNTLTPHLDAIGEDEDDINEKQALKDTTLLEHVEKQWGTASWFEDTLRVEGFSPDTVIHRSGTLNDMMSHDDNIKLNVMELSVHKRRLPFAQGALRLAYCAKTSHSTNPYVVKTFKRGGKRLAHLAEDMRCQALCKAFALEFNALTGDKHAIDFIVTTCLKGKNGDSGTNYISLEPFIEGDYVKYNNNCSYVNEDNPEDEFNKAAQAFSHFTYERSWGSFLVCDLQGVGRVLTDPAIHTLDSERFKLADTNLGKEGFKFFFATHVCNDICEKLELKSKASTITAEKAEFREWWPTMDNTVCCSNKLCGKIVRATSANKSDEYPGCNWCDSCWPQLENTKEKVLCVAPGPPHQFDVSLFYYESQGQMPPSKCAEHRERDVTVARTAVVGGNFFGRLKSATKKTSISGKAW
;
A
#
# COMPACT_ATOMS: atom_id res chain seq x y z
N MET A 1 -76.45 -3.24 23.65
CA MET A 1 -76.85 -2.42 22.48
C MET A 1 -75.98 -1.17 22.44
N THR A 2 -75.94 -0.49 21.28
CA THR A 2 -75.24 0.79 20.99
C THR A 2 -73.71 0.83 21.28
N GLY A 3 -72.92 1.08 20.24
CA GLY A 3 -71.45 1.13 20.29
C GLY A 3 -70.87 2.54 20.50
N PRO A 4 -69.52 2.67 20.48
CA PRO A 4 -68.81 3.93 20.67
C PRO A 4 -68.83 4.85 19.43
N PRO A 5 -68.56 6.16 19.60
CA PRO A 5 -68.52 7.16 18.52
C PRO A 5 -67.25 7.09 17.64
N PRO A 6 -67.22 7.77 16.47
CA PRO A 6 -66.11 7.69 15.53
C PRO A 6 -64.80 8.33 16.02
N TYR A 7 -63.69 7.76 15.55
CA TYR A 7 -62.32 8.21 15.81
C TYR A 7 -61.98 9.45 14.95
N SER A 8 -61.12 10.34 15.46
CA SER A 8 -60.57 11.49 14.72
C SER A 8 -59.04 11.39 14.68
N PRO A 9 -58.38 11.67 13.55
CA PRO A 9 -56.94 11.49 13.42
C PRO A 9 -56.15 12.54 14.22
N PRO A 10 -55.00 12.16 14.83
CA PRO A 10 -54.09 13.11 15.47
C PRO A 10 -53.37 13.98 14.43
N ALA A 11 -52.96 15.20 14.82
CA ALA A 11 -52.54 16.24 13.89
C ALA A 11 -51.02 16.40 13.72
N TYR A 12 -50.60 16.79 12.50
CA TYR A 12 -49.26 17.25 12.14
C TYR A 12 -48.82 18.48 12.96
N ARG A 13 -48.25 18.31 14.17
CA ARG A 13 -47.81 19.44 15.02
C ARG A 13 -46.49 19.34 15.79
N GLU A 14 -45.77 18.20 15.79
CA GLU A 14 -44.55 18.04 16.60
C GLU A 14 -43.21 18.22 15.84
N ILE A 15 -43.21 18.92 14.70
CA ILE A 15 -41.99 19.13 13.86
C ILE A 15 -41.25 20.44 14.20
N TYR A 16 -41.89 21.41 14.88
CA TYR A 16 -41.38 22.79 14.98
C TYR A 16 -40.36 23.08 16.11
N SER A 17 -39.91 22.09 16.89
CA SER A 17 -39.03 22.34 18.06
C SER A 17 -37.52 22.21 17.79
N LEU A 18 -37.09 21.68 16.63
CA LEU A 18 -35.67 21.40 16.37
C LEU A 18 -34.93 22.54 15.63
N ALA A 19 -35.66 23.40 14.91
CA ALA A 19 -35.08 24.43 14.05
C ALA A 19 -34.33 25.54 14.82
N ASP A 20 -34.80 25.92 16.01
CA ASP A 20 -34.21 27.01 16.81
C ASP A 20 -32.79 26.71 17.34
N SER A 21 -32.38 25.44 17.37
CA SER A 21 -31.07 25.02 17.89
C SER A 21 -29.89 25.45 17.01
N ILE A 22 -30.11 25.58 15.69
CA ILE A 22 -29.04 25.77 14.69
C ILE A 22 -28.67 27.27 14.54
N GLY A 23 -29.52 28.19 15.02
CA GLY A 23 -29.44 29.62 14.67
C GLY A 23 -28.51 30.50 15.51
N ARG A 24 -27.81 30.01 16.55
CA ARG A 24 -27.10 30.90 17.52
C ARG A 24 -25.76 30.39 18.08
N THR A 25 -24.70 30.41 17.26
CA THR A 25 -23.31 30.55 17.76
C THR A 25 -22.35 31.08 16.68
N SER A 26 -22.09 32.39 16.68
CA SER A 26 -20.82 33.08 16.30
C SER A 26 -21.04 34.49 15.70
N ILE A 27 -21.15 35.52 16.54
CA ILE A 27 -20.77 36.90 16.18
C ILE A 27 -20.10 37.55 17.39
N THR A 28 -18.78 37.74 17.32
CA THR A 28 -18.05 38.74 18.13
C THR A 28 -16.87 39.24 17.31
N ASP A 29 -17.08 40.30 16.54
CA ASP A 29 -16.00 41.03 15.86
C ASP A 29 -15.06 41.68 16.88
N THR A 30 -13.76 41.66 16.59
CA THR A 30 -12.85 42.73 16.97
C THR A 30 -11.95 43.07 15.79
N SER A 31 -11.75 44.35 15.54
CA SER A 31 -11.27 44.86 14.25
C SER A 31 -10.04 45.77 14.39
N SER A 32 -9.40 45.98 13.24
CA SER A 32 -8.42 47.05 12.96
C SER A 32 -7.04 46.98 13.62
N ALA A 33 -6.02 46.89 12.75
CA ALA A 33 -4.96 47.89 12.69
C ALA A 33 -4.51 48.02 11.23
N SER A 34 -4.33 49.25 10.72
CA SER A 34 -3.82 49.49 9.37
C SER A 34 -2.58 50.36 9.42
N SER A 35 -1.66 50.17 8.48
CA SER A 35 -0.61 51.15 8.18
C SER A 35 -0.15 50.99 6.72
N THR A 36 0.38 52.07 6.15
CA THR A 36 0.73 52.20 4.72
C THR A 36 2.10 52.86 4.59
N SER A 37 2.90 52.49 3.56
CA SER A 37 3.88 53.41 2.92
C SER A 37 4.66 52.79 1.74
N THR A 38 4.47 53.39 0.56
CA THR A 38 5.48 53.78 -0.46
C THR A 38 6.74 52.93 -0.78
N ALA A 39 6.71 52.31 -1.97
CA ALA A 39 7.58 52.55 -3.14
C ALA A 39 9.12 52.76 -3.03
N SER A 40 9.88 51.85 -3.66
CA SER A 40 11.02 52.07 -4.61
C SER A 40 11.50 50.69 -5.11
N THR A 41 11.54 50.33 -6.40
CA THR A 41 12.38 50.85 -7.50
C THR A 41 13.89 50.65 -7.29
N LEU A 42 14.49 49.65 -7.96
CA LEU A 42 15.78 49.75 -8.69
C LEU A 42 16.12 48.46 -9.47
N LEU A 43 16.73 48.61 -10.64
CA LEU A 43 17.41 47.56 -11.43
C LEU A 43 18.93 47.67 -11.20
N PRO A 44 19.70 46.57 -11.36
CA PRO A 44 20.47 46.38 -12.61
C PRO A 44 20.35 44.93 -13.14
N SER A 45 20.24 44.64 -14.44
CA SER A 45 20.98 45.04 -15.66
C SER A 45 22.34 44.34 -15.85
N TYR A 46 22.43 43.56 -16.94
CA TYR A 46 23.55 42.75 -17.48
C TYR A 46 24.96 43.39 -17.47
N PRO A 47 26.00 42.55 -17.68
CA PRO A 47 26.62 42.61 -19.03
C PRO A 47 26.74 41.25 -19.76
N HIS A 48 26.74 41.33 -21.10
CA HIS A 48 27.07 40.24 -22.03
C HIS A 48 28.55 40.29 -22.46
N SER A 49 29.13 39.12 -22.75
CA SER A 49 30.13 38.90 -23.82
C SER A 49 30.05 37.41 -24.19
N ARG A 50 29.99 36.93 -25.45
CA ARG A 50 30.78 37.21 -26.67
C ARG A 50 32.28 36.97 -26.49
N ASP A 51 33.02 36.37 -27.41
CA ASP A 51 32.73 35.52 -28.58
C ASP A 51 34.06 34.85 -28.97
N HIS A 52 34.07 33.79 -29.79
CA HIS A 52 35.02 33.63 -30.93
C HIS A 52 35.04 32.22 -31.57
N SER A 53 34.98 32.20 -32.90
CA SER A 53 35.58 31.17 -33.78
C SER A 53 37.12 31.18 -33.67
N GLY A 54 37.90 30.14 -33.99
CA GLY A 54 37.64 28.92 -34.76
C GLY A 54 38.24 28.99 -36.17
N ILE A 55 39.14 28.06 -36.56
CA ILE A 55 39.65 27.83 -37.94
C ILE A 55 40.42 26.49 -38.07
N ASN A 56 40.54 25.96 -39.30
CA ASN A 56 41.06 24.62 -39.66
C ASN A 56 42.58 24.55 -39.94
N THR A 57 43.13 23.33 -40.02
CA THR A 57 44.04 22.90 -41.12
C THR A 57 43.97 21.38 -41.43
N SER A 58 43.83 21.02 -42.73
CA SER A 58 44.29 19.78 -43.45
C SER A 58 44.04 18.36 -42.85
N ARG A 59 43.40 17.37 -43.51
CA ARG A 59 43.64 16.67 -44.82
C ARG A 59 45.04 16.05 -44.97
N SER A 60 45.23 14.81 -45.45
CA SER A 60 44.32 13.76 -46.01
C SER A 60 44.82 12.33 -45.58
N ASP A 61 44.60 11.15 -46.19
CA ASP A 61 44.07 10.69 -47.49
C ASP A 61 43.60 9.19 -47.48
N GLU A 62 43.26 8.62 -48.65
CA GLU A 62 42.78 7.23 -48.91
C GLU A 62 43.90 6.26 -49.42
N PRO A 63 43.67 4.99 -49.92
CA PRO A 63 42.48 4.13 -49.96
C PRO A 63 42.64 2.61 -49.58
N ARG A 64 41.55 2.05 -49.02
CA ARG A 64 40.79 0.85 -49.48
C ARG A 64 41.51 -0.35 -50.17
N THR A 65 41.31 -1.57 -49.64
CA THR A 65 41.00 -2.80 -50.43
C THR A 65 40.53 -3.98 -49.53
N THR A 66 39.80 -4.95 -50.11
CA THR A 66 39.40 -6.24 -49.51
C THR A 66 39.99 -7.39 -50.34
N PRO A 67 40.13 -8.61 -49.79
CA PRO A 67 39.19 -9.67 -50.19
C PRO A 67 38.80 -10.64 -49.05
N ALA A 68 37.90 -11.58 -49.36
CA ALA A 68 37.48 -12.67 -48.47
C ALA A 68 38.13 -14.02 -48.85
N ILE A 69 37.99 -15.04 -47.99
CA ILE A 69 37.81 -16.48 -48.33
C ILE A 69 37.43 -17.26 -47.05
N ALA A 70 36.86 -18.47 -47.19
CA ALA A 70 36.19 -19.20 -46.12
C ALA A 70 36.67 -20.67 -45.96
N SER A 71 36.24 -21.32 -44.87
CA SER A 71 36.41 -22.75 -44.52
C SER A 71 37.87 -23.17 -44.18
N HIS A 72 38.14 -24.12 -43.29
CA HIS A 72 37.65 -25.51 -43.29
C HIS A 72 37.91 -26.17 -41.92
N LEU A 73 36.94 -26.95 -41.38
CA LEU A 73 37.22 -28.00 -40.39
C LEU A 73 36.32 -29.20 -40.69
N HIS A 74 36.93 -30.34 -40.97
CA HIS A 74 36.23 -31.52 -41.48
C HIS A 74 36.34 -32.70 -40.52
N ARG A 75 35.19 -33.10 -39.98
CA ARG A 75 34.73 -34.50 -39.76
C ARG A 75 35.81 -35.57 -39.50
N LEU A 76 35.71 -36.24 -38.35
CA LEU A 76 35.63 -37.72 -38.27
C LEU A 76 35.01 -38.18 -36.94
N ARG A 77 34.61 -39.46 -36.85
CA ARG A 77 33.59 -39.95 -35.88
C ARG A 77 33.86 -41.40 -35.48
N THR A 78 33.90 -41.67 -34.16
CA THR A 78 33.85 -43.00 -33.49
C THR A 78 34.99 -43.99 -33.83
N PRO A 79 35.38 -44.86 -32.87
CA PRO A 79 34.67 -46.14 -32.71
C PRO A 79 34.24 -46.47 -31.27
N SER A 80 33.40 -47.50 -31.13
CA SER A 80 33.21 -48.29 -29.90
C SER A 80 34.44 -49.22 -29.68
N ASP A 81 34.64 -49.95 -28.58
CA ASP A 81 33.70 -50.64 -27.70
C ASP A 81 34.42 -51.11 -26.39
N SER A 82 33.69 -51.81 -25.52
CA SER A 82 34.14 -52.50 -24.30
C SER A 82 34.54 -51.60 -23.12
N GLY A 83 34.34 -52.10 -21.89
CA GLY A 83 34.54 -51.33 -20.66
C GLY A 83 35.35 -52.08 -19.61
N THR A 84 35.74 -51.35 -18.56
CA THR A 84 36.32 -51.95 -17.34
C THR A 84 35.93 -51.09 -16.14
N SER A 85 35.55 -51.72 -15.04
CA SER A 85 35.28 -51.05 -13.78
C SER A 85 36.56 -50.47 -13.18
N SER A 86 36.55 -49.18 -12.85
CA SER A 86 37.58 -48.57 -12.00
C SER A 86 36.95 -47.58 -11.03
N SER A 87 37.25 -47.76 -9.74
CA SER A 87 36.75 -46.93 -8.66
C SER A 87 37.55 -45.63 -8.59
N THR A 88 36.97 -44.54 -9.12
CA THR A 88 37.49 -43.19 -8.87
C THR A 88 37.07 -42.73 -7.48
N SER A 89 38.05 -42.32 -6.68
CA SER A 89 37.84 -41.91 -5.29
C SER A 89 37.09 -40.58 -5.23
N SER A 90 36.07 -40.51 -4.37
CA SER A 90 35.40 -39.25 -4.06
C SER A 90 36.38 -38.32 -3.32
N THR A 91 36.98 -37.39 -4.08
CA THR A 91 37.77 -36.30 -3.53
C THR A 91 36.81 -35.39 -2.77
N ARG A 92 36.69 -35.66 -1.48
CA ARG A 92 35.72 -35.04 -0.57
C ARG A 92 36.06 -33.55 -0.43
N GLU A 93 35.44 -32.72 -1.28
CA GLU A 93 35.61 -31.27 -1.27
C GLU A 93 35.39 -30.73 0.15
N ARG A 94 36.41 -30.04 0.66
CA ARG A 94 36.41 -29.56 2.04
C ARG A 94 35.61 -28.26 2.09
N PRO A 95 34.59 -28.14 2.97
CA PRO A 95 33.91 -26.86 3.18
C PRO A 95 34.88 -25.88 3.86
N THR A 96 35.56 -25.09 3.02
CA THR A 96 36.23 -23.87 3.44
C THR A 96 35.19 -22.74 3.41
N GLY A 97 35.16 -21.91 4.46
CA GLY A 97 34.18 -20.83 4.55
C GLY A 97 34.45 -19.72 3.53
N LEU A 98 33.39 -19.07 3.04
CA LEU A 98 33.45 -17.99 2.06
C LEU A 98 34.50 -16.93 2.40
N SER A 99 35.39 -16.66 1.44
CA SER A 99 36.48 -15.69 1.60
C SER A 99 36.02 -14.24 1.43
N ALA A 100 36.89 -13.32 1.85
CA ALA A 100 36.70 -11.87 1.65
C ALA A 100 36.52 -11.47 0.17
N ALA A 101 37.14 -12.20 -0.76
CA ALA A 101 37.08 -11.92 -2.18
C ALA A 101 35.77 -12.41 -2.79
N GLU A 102 35.36 -13.64 -2.50
CA GLU A 102 34.11 -14.24 -2.99
C GLU A 102 32.88 -13.44 -2.53
N ALA A 103 32.85 -13.01 -1.26
CA ALA A 103 31.77 -12.19 -0.76
C ALA A 103 31.64 -10.85 -1.50
N LYS A 104 32.77 -10.19 -1.81
CA LYS A 104 32.80 -8.96 -2.61
C LYS A 104 32.39 -9.18 -4.06
N LEU A 105 32.81 -10.30 -4.67
CA LEU A 105 32.46 -10.67 -6.04
C LEU A 105 30.96 -10.95 -6.18
N ARG A 106 30.34 -11.66 -5.23
CA ARG A 106 28.89 -11.91 -5.19
C ARG A 106 28.08 -10.60 -5.12
N VAL A 107 28.52 -9.63 -4.30
CA VAL A 107 27.87 -8.30 -4.24
C VAL A 107 28.07 -7.53 -5.55
N LEU A 108 29.22 -7.64 -6.22
CA LEU A 108 29.46 -7.02 -7.53
C LEU A 108 28.59 -7.62 -8.64
N GLU A 109 28.42 -8.94 -8.64
CA GLU A 109 27.54 -9.68 -9.55
C GLU A 109 26.09 -9.23 -9.40
N LEU A 110 25.59 -9.14 -8.16
CA LEU A 110 24.25 -8.65 -7.83
C LEU A 110 23.99 -7.22 -8.37
N LYS A 111 24.98 -6.31 -8.25
CA LYS A 111 24.86 -4.95 -8.83
C LYS A 111 24.73 -4.97 -10.35
N ARG A 112 25.51 -5.83 -11.02
CA ARG A 112 25.45 -5.98 -12.49
C ARG A 112 24.11 -6.57 -12.93
N GLU A 113 23.56 -7.53 -12.19
CA GLU A 113 22.21 -8.04 -12.45
C GLU A 113 21.15 -6.93 -12.27
N ALA A 114 21.26 -6.12 -11.21
CA ALA A 114 20.33 -5.01 -10.97
C ALA A 114 20.39 -3.95 -12.07
N GLN A 115 21.59 -3.54 -12.49
CA GLN A 115 21.78 -2.62 -13.63
C GLN A 115 21.19 -3.20 -14.92
N ALA A 116 21.50 -4.46 -15.25
CA ALA A 116 20.99 -5.10 -16.46
C ALA A 116 19.46 -5.32 -16.45
N ALA A 117 18.84 -5.41 -15.27
CA ALA A 117 17.39 -5.44 -15.13
C ALA A 117 16.75 -4.04 -15.26
N ALA A 118 17.43 -2.98 -14.78
CA ALA A 118 16.94 -1.61 -14.84
C ALA A 118 16.98 -0.98 -16.26
N GLU A 119 17.81 -1.48 -17.16
CA GLU A 119 17.84 -1.09 -18.59
C GLU A 119 16.58 -1.54 -19.37
N LEU A 120 15.73 -2.40 -18.78
CA LEU A 120 14.42 -2.71 -19.34
C LEU A 120 13.47 -1.52 -19.12
N LYS A 121 13.11 -0.84 -20.21
CA LYS A 121 12.22 0.34 -20.19
C LYS A 121 10.95 0.10 -19.35
N ARG A 122 10.89 0.78 -18.20
CA ARG A 122 9.69 0.91 -17.39
C ARG A 122 8.71 1.91 -18.02
N PRO A 123 7.39 1.70 -17.90
CA PRO A 123 6.40 2.76 -18.12
C PRO A 123 6.66 3.94 -17.18
N THR A 124 6.39 5.16 -17.64
CA THR A 124 6.40 6.36 -16.79
C THR A 124 5.13 6.42 -15.96
N ASN A 125 5.26 6.68 -14.65
CA ASN A 125 4.11 6.89 -13.78
C ASN A 125 3.47 8.29 -13.97
N ASP A 126 4.10 9.19 -14.72
CA ASP A 126 3.66 10.56 -14.99
C ASP A 126 2.17 10.66 -15.36
N GLY A 127 1.40 11.40 -14.57
CA GLY A 127 -0.05 11.59 -14.78
C GLY A 127 -0.93 10.43 -14.29
N MET A 128 -0.37 9.42 -13.62
CA MET A 128 -1.12 8.35 -12.98
C MET A 128 -2.07 8.89 -11.90
N PHE A 129 -1.66 9.89 -11.12
CA PHE A 129 -2.55 10.55 -10.14
C PHE A 129 -3.72 11.23 -10.86
N LYS A 130 -3.39 12.07 -11.86
CA LYS A 130 -4.38 12.78 -12.69
C LYS A 130 -5.39 11.84 -13.35
N THR A 131 -4.95 10.66 -13.79
CA THR A 131 -5.80 9.67 -14.47
C THR A 131 -6.64 8.86 -13.49
N ALA A 132 -6.08 8.44 -12.36
CA ALA A 132 -6.79 7.65 -11.35
C ALA A 132 -7.84 8.48 -10.58
N CYS A 133 -7.52 9.75 -10.29
CA CYS A 133 -8.41 10.72 -9.65
C CYS A 133 -9.37 11.41 -10.64
N ALA A 134 -9.28 11.15 -11.95
CA ALA A 134 -10.28 11.64 -12.91
C ALA A 134 -11.65 11.06 -12.55
N THR A 135 -12.60 11.95 -12.29
CA THR A 135 -13.83 11.65 -11.54
C THR A 135 -15.07 12.18 -12.26
N ASP A 136 -16.07 11.33 -12.36
CA ASP A 136 -17.46 11.72 -12.65
C ASP A 136 -18.28 11.64 -11.36
N LEU A 137 -18.91 12.76 -10.99
CA LEU A 137 -19.71 12.89 -9.77
C LEU A 137 -21.14 13.32 -10.13
N LEU A 138 -22.12 12.46 -9.89
CA LEU A 138 -23.53 12.75 -10.13
C LEU A 138 -24.25 12.92 -8.79
N PHE A 139 -24.84 14.10 -8.58
CA PHE A 139 -25.75 14.32 -7.46
C PHE A 139 -27.17 13.92 -7.89
N LEU A 140 -27.75 12.95 -7.20
CA LEU A 140 -29.15 12.55 -7.33
C LEU A 140 -29.87 13.17 -6.13
N MET A 141 -30.82 14.08 -6.35
CA MET A 141 -31.36 14.90 -5.26
C MET A 141 -32.88 15.00 -5.31
N ASP A 142 -33.48 14.72 -4.17
CA ASP A 142 -34.89 14.94 -3.87
C ASP A 142 -35.24 16.44 -3.86
N THR A 143 -36.40 16.81 -4.41
CA THR A 143 -36.85 18.21 -4.53
C THR A 143 -38.36 18.43 -4.31
N THR A 144 -39.07 17.53 -3.65
CA THR A 144 -40.47 17.76 -3.26
C THR A 144 -40.62 18.68 -2.05
N SER A 145 -41.85 18.86 -1.56
CA SER A 145 -42.13 19.78 -0.45
C SER A 145 -41.63 19.27 0.92
N SER A 146 -41.44 17.96 1.13
CA SER A 146 -40.85 17.38 2.34
C SER A 146 -39.43 17.92 2.58
N MET A 147 -38.65 18.03 1.51
CA MET A 147 -37.29 18.58 1.48
C MET A 147 -37.20 20.06 1.87
N GLY A 148 -38.32 20.77 2.09
CA GLY A 148 -38.38 22.19 2.45
C GLY A 148 -37.38 22.65 3.55
N PRO A 149 -37.29 21.96 4.71
CA PRO A 149 -36.35 22.31 5.78
C PRO A 149 -34.88 22.00 5.46
N TYR A 150 -34.61 21.17 4.45
CA TYR A 150 -33.29 20.59 4.18
C TYR A 150 -32.66 21.07 2.87
N ILE A 151 -33.46 21.55 1.91
CA ILE A 151 -33.04 21.77 0.51
C ILE A 151 -31.89 22.76 0.38
N ASP A 152 -31.89 23.87 1.12
CA ASP A 152 -30.80 24.86 1.02
C ASP A 152 -29.51 24.38 1.71
N ALA A 153 -29.62 23.55 2.75
CA ALA A 153 -28.47 22.85 3.33
C ALA A 153 -27.91 21.80 2.36
N ALA A 154 -28.77 21.06 1.65
CA ALA A 154 -28.36 20.12 0.60
C ALA A 154 -27.65 20.84 -0.56
N LYS A 155 -28.22 21.93 -1.10
CA LYS A 155 -27.58 22.77 -2.13
C LYS A 155 -26.18 23.22 -1.72
N GLU A 156 -26.04 23.77 -0.52
CA GLU A 156 -24.77 24.28 -0.02
C GLU A 156 -23.76 23.15 0.24
N GLN A 157 -24.22 21.98 0.72
CA GLN A 157 -23.38 20.80 0.88
C GLN A 157 -22.84 20.30 -0.47
N VAL A 158 -23.68 20.26 -1.51
CA VAL A 158 -23.26 19.92 -2.89
C VAL A 158 -22.19 20.89 -3.40
N LYS A 159 -22.41 22.21 -3.25
CA LYS A 159 -21.45 23.25 -3.66
C LYS A 159 -20.08 23.09 -3.00
N ARG A 160 -20.03 22.73 -1.71
CA ARG A 160 -18.78 22.52 -0.97
C ARG A 160 -18.06 21.25 -1.39
N ILE A 161 -18.78 20.13 -1.57
CA ILE A 161 -18.22 18.87 -2.08
C ILE A 161 -17.50 19.08 -3.42
N MET A 162 -18.11 19.86 -4.33
CA MET A 162 -17.51 20.19 -5.63
C MET A 162 -16.17 20.93 -5.50
N GLN A 163 -16.06 21.87 -4.56
CA GLN A 163 -14.81 22.59 -4.26
C GLN A 163 -13.78 21.66 -3.61
N ASP A 164 -14.17 20.95 -2.56
CA ASP A 164 -13.30 20.08 -1.75
C ASP A 164 -12.61 18.98 -2.56
N ILE A 165 -13.33 18.33 -3.48
CA ILE A 165 -12.77 17.30 -4.37
C ILE A 165 -11.73 17.91 -5.33
N THR A 166 -12.04 19.08 -5.90
CA THR A 166 -11.17 19.76 -6.86
C THR A 166 -9.86 20.22 -6.22
N GLU A 167 -9.93 20.77 -5.00
CA GLU A 167 -8.77 21.14 -4.19
C GLU A 167 -7.96 19.92 -3.73
N THR A 168 -8.63 18.84 -3.28
CA THR A 168 -7.97 17.61 -2.80
C THR A 168 -7.20 16.89 -3.92
N PHE A 169 -7.64 17.02 -5.18
CA PHE A 169 -6.91 16.51 -6.35
C PHE A 169 -6.02 17.57 -7.03
N TYR A 170 -5.58 18.56 -6.25
CA TYR A 170 -4.57 19.56 -6.61
C TYR A 170 -4.90 20.42 -7.84
N ASN A 171 -6.18 20.46 -8.26
CA ASN A 171 -6.63 20.98 -9.56
C ASN A 171 -5.97 20.30 -10.80
N GLU A 172 -5.35 19.13 -10.64
CA GLU A 172 -4.71 18.41 -11.75
C GLU A 172 -5.68 17.45 -12.46
N ALA A 173 -6.56 16.78 -11.72
CA ALA A 173 -7.50 15.78 -12.22
C ALA A 173 -8.73 16.41 -12.89
N GLU A 174 -9.30 15.72 -13.88
CA GLU A 174 -10.60 16.14 -14.46
C GLU A 174 -11.72 15.71 -13.50
N VAL A 175 -12.46 16.68 -12.96
CA VAL A 175 -13.67 16.45 -12.17
C VAL A 175 -14.85 16.96 -12.99
N ARG A 176 -15.75 16.06 -13.41
CA ARG A 176 -17.00 16.42 -14.09
C ARG A 176 -18.17 16.18 -13.15
N ILE A 177 -19.08 17.15 -13.07
CA ILE A 177 -20.24 17.09 -12.19
C ILE A 177 -21.54 17.11 -13.01
N ALA A 178 -22.47 16.25 -12.62
CA ALA A 178 -23.85 16.19 -13.11
C ALA A 178 -24.83 16.32 -11.93
N VAL A 179 -26.06 16.77 -12.19
CA VAL A 179 -27.14 16.80 -11.18
C VAL A 179 -28.44 16.32 -11.81
N VAL A 180 -29.03 15.29 -11.21
CA VAL A 180 -30.42 14.87 -11.42
C VAL A 180 -31.21 15.34 -10.20
N SER A 181 -32.23 16.16 -10.39
CA SER A 181 -33.25 16.39 -9.36
C SER A 181 -34.54 15.67 -9.72
N TYR A 182 -35.13 14.97 -8.75
CA TYR A 182 -36.40 14.26 -8.93
C TYR A 182 -37.48 14.75 -7.94
N LYS A 183 -38.70 14.28 -8.20
CA LYS A 183 -39.93 14.42 -7.43
C LYS A 183 -40.90 13.31 -7.83
N ASP A 184 -41.95 13.10 -7.06
CA ASP A 184 -43.12 12.29 -7.39
C ASP A 184 -43.63 12.46 -8.84
N HIS A 185 -44.17 11.36 -9.36
CA HIS A 185 -44.78 11.20 -10.66
C HIS A 185 -45.97 12.14 -10.93
N CYS A 186 -46.65 12.67 -9.90
CA CYS A 186 -47.75 13.62 -10.10
C CYS A 186 -47.28 15.03 -10.53
N ASP A 187 -46.00 15.36 -10.31
CA ASP A 187 -45.44 16.68 -10.59
C ASP A 187 -45.27 16.91 -12.11
N THR A 188 -45.76 18.05 -12.62
CA THR A 188 -45.71 18.38 -14.06
C THR A 188 -44.28 18.46 -14.63
N ILE A 189 -43.28 18.63 -13.76
CA ILE A 189 -41.86 18.47 -14.07
C ILE A 189 -41.22 17.68 -12.92
N ASN A 190 -41.47 16.36 -12.88
CA ASN A 190 -40.89 15.44 -11.90
C ASN A 190 -39.36 15.42 -11.96
N LEU A 191 -38.78 15.31 -13.16
CA LEU A 191 -37.33 15.25 -13.36
C LEU A 191 -36.74 16.54 -13.96
N ARG A 192 -35.59 16.98 -13.43
CA ARG A 192 -34.68 17.94 -14.09
C ARG A 192 -33.26 17.39 -14.09
N PHE A 193 -32.48 17.74 -15.12
CA PHE A 193 -31.14 17.19 -15.32
C PHE A 193 -30.17 18.23 -15.90
N ILE A 194 -28.95 18.25 -15.36
CA ILE A 194 -27.75 18.77 -16.03
C ILE A 194 -26.73 17.65 -16.14
N ASP A 195 -26.33 17.35 -17.37
CA ASP A 195 -25.32 16.33 -17.69
C ASP A 195 -23.89 16.81 -17.38
N PHE A 196 -22.95 15.87 -17.33
CA PHE A 196 -21.59 16.06 -16.85
C PHE A 196 -20.86 17.23 -17.50
N THR A 197 -20.43 18.17 -16.66
CA THR A 197 -19.63 19.32 -17.08
C THR A 197 -18.51 19.63 -16.08
N THR A 198 -17.43 20.22 -16.56
CA THR A 198 -16.36 20.81 -15.74
C THR A 198 -16.67 22.26 -15.35
N ASP A 199 -17.75 22.84 -15.87
CA ASP A 199 -18.21 24.19 -15.54
C ASP A 199 -18.93 24.22 -14.19
N VAL A 200 -18.15 24.45 -13.13
CA VAL A 200 -18.60 24.57 -11.75
C VAL A 200 -19.69 25.64 -11.59
N GLU A 201 -19.60 26.78 -12.28
CA GLU A 201 -20.58 27.87 -12.16
C GLU A 201 -21.90 27.53 -12.83
N LYS A 202 -21.87 26.86 -13.99
CA LYS A 202 -23.09 26.33 -14.64
C LYS A 202 -23.81 25.31 -13.74
N VAL A 203 -23.08 24.49 -12.99
CA VAL A 203 -23.66 23.55 -12.01
C VAL A 203 -24.23 24.31 -10.80
N ARG A 204 -23.52 25.29 -10.23
CA ARG A 204 -24.03 26.14 -9.13
C ARG A 204 -25.34 26.84 -9.54
N GLN A 205 -25.36 27.45 -10.72
CA GLN A 205 -26.55 28.10 -11.31
C GLN A 205 -27.71 27.14 -11.66
N PHE A 206 -27.47 25.83 -11.74
CA PHE A 206 -28.54 24.83 -11.86
C PHE A 206 -29.10 24.52 -10.47
N ILE A 207 -28.22 24.24 -9.50
CA ILE A 207 -28.56 23.94 -8.10
C ILE A 207 -29.37 25.06 -7.45
N ASP A 208 -29.01 26.32 -7.70
CA ASP A 208 -29.70 27.50 -7.15
C ASP A 208 -31.14 27.66 -7.66
N LYS A 209 -31.51 27.02 -8.78
CA LYS A 209 -32.87 27.05 -9.38
C LYS A 209 -33.75 25.88 -8.93
N LEU A 210 -33.24 25.02 -8.06
CA LEU A 210 -34.00 23.91 -7.46
C LEU A 210 -34.76 24.41 -6.23
N GLN A 211 -36.00 23.97 -6.06
CA GLN A 211 -36.91 24.43 -5.01
C GLN A 211 -37.77 23.28 -4.53
N ALA A 212 -37.73 23.01 -3.22
CA ALA A 212 -38.61 22.07 -2.55
C ALA A 212 -40.07 22.48 -2.79
N SER A 213 -40.81 21.69 -3.57
CA SER A 213 -42.15 22.04 -4.06
C SER A 213 -42.87 20.81 -4.60
N GLY A 214 -44.21 20.78 -4.54
CA GLY A 214 -44.98 19.63 -5.02
C GLY A 214 -44.72 18.35 -4.21
N GLY A 215 -44.74 17.19 -4.86
CA GLY A 215 -45.00 15.90 -4.22
C GLY A 215 -46.50 15.61 -4.08
N GLY A 216 -46.86 14.34 -3.87
CA GLY A 216 -48.24 13.84 -3.78
C GLY A 216 -48.45 12.98 -2.52
N ASP A 217 -48.17 11.69 -2.63
CA ASP A 217 -48.09 10.72 -1.54
C ASP A 217 -46.71 10.74 -0.84
N ALA A 218 -46.39 9.74 -0.01
CA ALA A 218 -45.20 9.76 0.86
C ALA A 218 -43.87 9.21 0.27
N PRO A 219 -43.87 8.29 -0.73
CA PRO A 219 -42.69 7.94 -1.51
C PRO A 219 -42.52 8.85 -2.74
N GLU A 220 -41.42 8.65 -3.49
CA GLU A 220 -40.98 9.55 -4.56
C GLU A 220 -40.46 8.79 -5.81
N ASP A 221 -40.30 9.50 -6.95
CA ASP A 221 -39.71 8.98 -8.20
C ASP A 221 -38.16 8.80 -8.13
N VAL A 222 -37.69 8.14 -7.07
CA VAL A 222 -36.27 7.78 -6.91
C VAL A 222 -35.81 6.84 -8.02
N LEU A 223 -36.72 6.03 -8.60
CA LEU A 223 -36.37 5.07 -9.65
C LEU A 223 -36.19 5.73 -11.03
N GLY A 224 -37.05 6.67 -11.43
CA GLY A 224 -36.85 7.49 -12.62
C GLY A 224 -35.66 8.43 -12.47
N GLY A 225 -35.42 8.95 -11.26
CA GLY A 225 -34.18 9.64 -10.91
C GLY A 225 -32.93 8.76 -11.11
N ALA A 226 -32.97 7.51 -10.65
CA ALA A 226 -31.88 6.54 -10.83
C ALA A 226 -31.69 6.10 -12.30
N GLU A 227 -32.78 5.89 -13.06
CA GLU A 227 -32.70 5.65 -14.51
C GLU A 227 -32.07 6.85 -15.23
N LYS A 228 -32.43 8.07 -14.83
CA LYS A 228 -31.84 9.28 -15.42
C LYS A 228 -30.34 9.39 -15.11
N ALA A 229 -29.91 8.96 -13.93
CA ALA A 229 -28.49 8.87 -13.56
C ALA A 229 -27.73 7.78 -14.33
N ILE A 230 -28.35 6.63 -14.61
CA ILE A 230 -27.77 5.56 -15.44
C ILE A 230 -27.51 6.05 -16.87
N ASN A 231 -28.42 6.86 -17.41
CA ASN A 231 -28.36 7.41 -18.78
C ASN A 231 -27.56 8.73 -18.90
N ALA A 232 -26.75 9.10 -17.91
CA ALA A 232 -25.85 10.27 -17.98
C ALA A 232 -24.55 9.96 -18.75
N SER A 233 -23.83 10.99 -19.22
CA SER A 233 -22.66 10.86 -20.10
C SER A 233 -21.35 10.40 -19.41
N TRP A 234 -21.40 9.30 -18.63
CA TRP A 234 -20.27 8.73 -17.89
C TRP A 234 -19.06 8.41 -18.80
N LYS A 235 -17.86 8.80 -18.39
CA LYS A 235 -16.59 8.76 -19.16
C LYS A 235 -15.43 8.31 -18.27
N ASN A 236 -15.24 8.95 -17.13
CA ASN A 236 -14.04 8.82 -16.30
C ASN A 236 -14.02 7.49 -15.52
N PRO A 237 -12.85 7.00 -15.06
CA PRO A 237 -12.73 5.69 -14.42
C PRO A 237 -13.31 5.67 -12.99
N THR A 238 -13.18 6.76 -12.24
CA THR A 238 -13.86 6.93 -10.96
C THR A 238 -15.23 7.55 -11.19
N ARG A 239 -16.28 6.85 -10.73
CA ARG A 239 -17.69 7.20 -10.97
C ARG A 239 -18.46 7.09 -9.66
N CYS A 240 -19.10 8.18 -9.24
CA CYS A 240 -19.80 8.25 -7.95
C CYS A 240 -21.18 8.89 -8.11
N VAL A 241 -22.21 8.24 -7.56
CA VAL A 241 -23.55 8.82 -7.35
C VAL A 241 -23.68 9.17 -5.88
N ILE A 242 -23.99 10.44 -5.60
CA ILE A 242 -24.31 10.96 -4.27
C ILE A 242 -25.80 11.22 -4.23
N HIS A 243 -26.54 10.36 -3.55
CA HIS A 243 -28.00 10.45 -3.41
C HIS A 243 -28.36 11.20 -2.14
N ILE A 244 -29.20 12.23 -2.24
CA ILE A 244 -29.74 13.01 -1.12
C ILE A 244 -31.26 12.88 -1.15
N ALA A 245 -31.86 12.34 -0.09
CA ALA A 245 -33.29 12.06 0.00
C ALA A 245 -33.81 12.06 1.43
N ASP A 246 -35.08 12.42 1.59
CA ASP A 246 -35.82 12.26 2.84
C ASP A 246 -37.01 11.27 2.72
N ALA A 247 -37.34 10.82 1.50
CA ALA A 247 -38.32 9.77 1.21
C ALA A 247 -37.72 8.57 0.39
N PRO A 248 -38.35 7.38 0.44
CA PRO A 248 -37.98 6.21 -0.37
C PRO A 248 -38.72 6.17 -1.73
N PRO A 249 -38.33 5.28 -2.67
CA PRO A 249 -39.16 4.94 -3.83
C PRO A 249 -40.47 4.25 -3.45
N HIS A 250 -41.49 4.41 -4.30
CA HIS A 250 -42.77 3.73 -4.20
C HIS A 250 -42.66 2.20 -4.22
N GLY A 251 -43.62 1.55 -3.58
CA GLY A 251 -43.80 0.12 -3.52
C GLY A 251 -43.44 -0.45 -2.15
N SER A 252 -44.41 -1.17 -1.58
CA SER A 252 -44.46 -1.80 -0.24
C SER A 252 -43.29 -2.68 0.24
N ILE A 253 -42.20 -2.77 -0.53
CA ILE A 253 -40.92 -3.34 -0.11
C ILE A 253 -39.94 -2.30 0.46
N PHE A 254 -40.13 -1.00 0.18
CA PHE A 254 -39.20 0.07 0.58
C PHE A 254 -39.59 0.81 1.87
N HIS A 255 -40.80 0.60 2.38
CA HIS A 255 -41.35 1.23 3.58
C HIS A 255 -42.35 0.29 4.28
N ASN A 256 -42.80 0.68 5.48
CA ASN A 256 -43.78 -0.05 6.28
C ASN A 256 -45.11 0.72 6.41
N TRP A 257 -45.36 1.65 5.49
CA TRP A 257 -46.58 2.48 5.43
C TRP A 257 -47.78 1.70 4.88
N GLY A 258 -48.97 2.29 4.92
CA GLY A 258 -50.20 1.69 4.36
C GLY A 258 -50.36 1.91 2.85
N PRO A 259 -51.27 1.19 2.17
CA PRO A 259 -51.70 1.51 0.81
C PRO A 259 -52.39 2.88 0.67
N GLU A 260 -52.76 3.51 1.78
CA GLU A 260 -53.25 4.89 1.86
C GLU A 260 -52.14 5.96 1.88
N ASP A 261 -50.87 5.55 2.05
CA ASP A 261 -49.70 6.42 2.10
C ASP A 261 -48.82 6.31 0.84
N ASP A 262 -49.13 5.41 -0.09
CA ASP A 262 -48.39 5.14 -1.35
C ASP A 262 -49.37 4.79 -2.49
N ASP A 263 -49.58 5.72 -3.42
CA ASP A 263 -50.50 5.56 -4.56
C ASP A 263 -50.05 4.42 -5.51
N TYR A 264 -48.78 4.01 -5.41
CA TYR A 264 -48.16 2.94 -6.19
C TYR A 264 -47.68 1.75 -5.33
N PHE A 265 -48.32 1.52 -4.17
CA PHE A 265 -48.00 0.49 -3.15
C PHE A 265 -47.69 -0.93 -3.64
N THR A 266 -48.25 -1.36 -4.77
CA THR A 266 -48.01 -2.72 -5.29
C THR A 266 -46.62 -2.82 -5.92
N VAL A 267 -45.91 -3.92 -5.69
CA VAL A 267 -44.53 -4.08 -6.15
C VAL A 267 -44.45 -4.06 -7.69
N GLY A 268 -44.08 -2.91 -8.25
CA GLY A 268 -44.05 -2.65 -9.69
C GLY A 268 -45.31 -2.02 -10.28
N SER A 269 -46.16 -1.35 -9.50
CA SER A 269 -47.17 -0.40 -10.00
C SER A 269 -46.66 1.02 -10.20
N GLU A 270 -45.37 1.27 -9.94
CA GLU A 270 -44.68 2.52 -10.30
C GLU A 270 -44.93 2.88 -11.79
N PRO A 271 -45.26 4.15 -12.13
CA PRO A 271 -45.75 4.52 -13.46
C PRO A 271 -44.88 4.15 -14.66
N HIS A 272 -43.56 4.23 -14.54
CA HIS A 272 -42.61 3.88 -15.59
C HIS A 272 -42.34 2.35 -15.67
N GLN A 273 -42.93 1.56 -14.76
CA GLN A 273 -42.75 0.10 -14.58
C GLN A 273 -41.31 -0.32 -14.24
N LEU A 274 -40.53 0.62 -13.72
CA LEU A 274 -39.16 0.46 -13.29
C LEU A 274 -39.06 -0.43 -12.05
N LYS A 275 -37.90 -1.07 -11.92
CA LYS A 275 -37.62 -2.05 -10.85
C LYS A 275 -36.19 -1.85 -10.38
N TYR A 276 -36.02 -1.64 -9.08
CA TYR A 276 -34.70 -1.33 -8.50
C TYR A 276 -33.64 -2.39 -8.85
N LYS A 277 -33.97 -3.70 -8.84
CA LYS A 277 -32.95 -4.73 -9.13
C LYS A 277 -32.34 -4.63 -10.53
N PRO A 278 -33.11 -4.51 -11.63
CA PRO A 278 -32.57 -4.13 -12.94
C PRO A 278 -31.74 -2.84 -12.93
N LEU A 279 -32.25 -1.75 -12.35
CA LEU A 279 -31.57 -0.45 -12.33
C LEU A 279 -30.23 -0.50 -11.59
N LEU A 280 -30.21 -1.00 -10.34
CA LEU A 280 -28.97 -1.15 -9.58
C LEU A 280 -27.99 -2.09 -10.27
N LYS A 281 -28.44 -3.13 -10.99
CA LYS A 281 -27.55 -3.98 -11.81
C LYS A 281 -26.97 -3.26 -13.03
N GLN A 282 -27.66 -2.26 -13.59
CA GLN A 282 -27.08 -1.36 -14.58
C GLN A 282 -26.06 -0.40 -13.94
N MET A 283 -26.35 0.17 -12.77
CA MET A 283 -25.39 0.99 -12.01
C MET A 283 -24.11 0.22 -11.65
N ILE A 284 -24.25 -1.03 -11.20
CA ILE A 284 -23.15 -1.95 -10.89
C ILE A 284 -22.30 -2.23 -12.15
N ARG A 285 -22.93 -2.52 -13.30
CA ARG A 285 -22.22 -2.70 -14.59
C ARG A 285 -21.51 -1.45 -15.09
N LEU A 286 -22.07 -0.26 -14.82
CA LEU A 286 -21.43 1.02 -15.11
C LEU A 286 -20.31 1.37 -14.10
N ASN A 287 -20.05 0.50 -13.11
CA ASN A 287 -19.12 0.69 -12.00
C ASN A 287 -19.38 1.99 -11.21
N LEU A 288 -20.66 2.31 -10.98
CA LEU A 288 -21.06 3.48 -10.19
C LEU A 288 -20.98 3.17 -8.70
N ASN A 289 -20.07 3.82 -7.99
CA ASN A 289 -20.07 3.80 -6.52
C ASN A 289 -21.28 4.62 -6.01
N TYR A 290 -21.94 4.17 -4.95
CA TYR A 290 -23.16 4.79 -4.44
C TYR A 290 -22.96 5.28 -3.00
N ALA A 291 -23.28 6.55 -2.73
CA ALA A 291 -23.35 7.09 -1.38
C ALA A 291 -24.74 7.68 -1.12
N LEU A 292 -25.40 7.27 -0.03
CA LEU A 292 -26.68 7.83 0.41
C LEU A 292 -26.47 8.79 1.57
N LEU A 293 -26.82 10.06 1.38
CA LEU A 293 -26.88 11.09 2.41
C LEU A 293 -28.31 11.12 2.98
N ARG A 294 -28.54 10.21 3.92
CA ARG A 294 -29.79 10.00 4.68
C ARG A 294 -30.15 11.25 5.47
N ILE A 295 -31.39 11.73 5.32
CA ILE A 295 -31.94 12.84 6.11
C ILE A 295 -32.69 12.33 7.35
N ASN A 296 -33.44 11.23 7.22
CA ASN A 296 -34.27 10.66 8.28
C ASN A 296 -34.30 9.10 8.19
N TYR A 297 -35.14 8.42 8.99
CA TYR A 297 -35.19 6.96 9.03
C TYR A 297 -36.13 6.27 8.01
N PHE A 298 -36.86 7.03 7.19
CA PHE A 298 -37.75 6.48 6.17
C PHE A 298 -36.96 5.76 5.08
N THR A 299 -35.83 6.34 4.64
CA THR A 299 -34.91 5.77 3.65
C THR A 299 -34.18 4.50 4.11
N ASP A 300 -34.22 4.13 5.39
CA ASP A 300 -33.44 3.01 5.95
C ASP A 300 -33.62 1.68 5.20
N THR A 301 -34.86 1.36 4.78
CA THR A 301 -35.18 0.12 4.07
C THR A 301 -34.73 0.17 2.61
N MET A 302 -34.85 1.32 1.94
CA MET A 302 -34.23 1.55 0.62
C MET A 302 -32.72 1.31 0.70
N ALA A 303 -32.03 1.92 1.67
CA ALA A 303 -30.59 1.79 1.85
C ALA A 303 -30.17 0.32 2.01
N TYR A 304 -30.89 -0.46 2.83
CA TYR A 304 -30.62 -1.88 3.03
C TYR A 304 -30.91 -2.73 1.78
N LEU A 305 -32.00 -2.46 1.05
CA LEU A 305 -32.30 -3.18 -0.19
C LEU A 305 -31.29 -2.88 -1.30
N PHE A 306 -30.81 -1.63 -1.38
CA PHE A 306 -29.80 -1.22 -2.36
C PHE A 306 -28.44 -1.84 -2.02
N LEU A 307 -28.04 -1.78 -0.74
CA LEU A 307 -26.84 -2.45 -0.21
C LEU A 307 -26.83 -3.94 -0.59
N LYS A 308 -27.96 -4.65 -0.50
CA LYS A 308 -28.02 -6.09 -0.77
C LYS A 308 -27.70 -6.45 -2.23
N GLU A 309 -28.11 -5.64 -3.21
CA GLU A 309 -27.72 -5.89 -4.61
C GLU A 309 -26.25 -5.51 -4.86
N TYR A 310 -25.72 -4.47 -4.20
CA TYR A 310 -24.30 -4.10 -4.25
C TYR A 310 -23.40 -5.16 -3.58
N ALA A 311 -23.77 -5.66 -2.40
CA ALA A 311 -23.08 -6.74 -1.69
C ALA A 311 -23.11 -8.07 -2.47
N ALA A 312 -24.19 -8.34 -3.21
CA ALA A 312 -24.25 -9.48 -4.13
C ALA A 312 -23.23 -9.37 -5.28
N ALA A 313 -22.88 -8.15 -5.70
CA ALA A 313 -21.79 -7.86 -6.64
C ALA A 313 -20.41 -7.75 -5.96
N SER A 314 -20.27 -8.18 -4.69
CA SER A 314 -19.04 -8.09 -3.89
C SER A 314 -18.49 -6.66 -3.69
N ALA A 315 -19.37 -5.63 -3.73
CA ALA A 315 -19.01 -4.29 -3.29
C ALA A 315 -18.62 -4.27 -1.79
N ASP A 316 -17.77 -3.32 -1.39
CA ASP A 316 -17.65 -2.99 0.03
C ASP A 316 -18.87 -2.15 0.44
N CYS A 317 -19.47 -2.51 1.56
CA CYS A 317 -20.84 -2.10 1.91
C CYS A 317 -20.92 -1.66 3.37
N LYS A 318 -21.53 -0.50 3.62
CA LYS A 318 -21.66 0.09 4.95
C LYS A 318 -23.00 0.82 5.13
N LEU A 319 -23.70 0.51 6.23
CA LEU A 319 -24.82 1.31 6.74
C LEU A 319 -24.39 2.13 7.97
N LEU A 320 -25.19 3.12 8.31
CA LEU A 320 -25.12 3.80 9.59
C LEU A 320 -25.49 2.85 10.73
N LYS A 321 -24.85 3.01 11.89
CA LYS A 321 -25.22 2.29 13.13
C LYS A 321 -26.63 2.68 13.63
N THR A 322 -27.18 3.78 13.14
CA THR A 322 -28.52 4.31 13.41
C THR A 322 -29.58 3.84 12.40
N ASN A 323 -29.22 3.08 11.36
CA ASN A 323 -30.17 2.44 10.45
C ASN A 323 -30.76 1.17 11.08
N LYS A 324 -32.09 1.02 11.03
CA LYS A 324 -32.83 -0.11 11.65
C LYS A 324 -32.40 -1.49 11.17
N HIS A 325 -31.84 -1.61 9.96
CA HIS A 325 -31.35 -2.86 9.36
C HIS A 325 -29.85 -3.11 9.58
N TYR A 326 -29.12 -2.22 10.26
CA TYR A 326 -27.66 -2.32 10.46
C TYR A 326 -27.23 -3.69 11.03
N LEU A 327 -27.98 -4.22 12.00
CA LEU A 327 -27.69 -5.51 12.61
C LEU A 327 -27.92 -6.68 11.64
N ASP A 328 -28.88 -6.59 10.72
CA ASP A 328 -29.19 -7.66 9.78
C ASP A 328 -28.27 -7.63 8.55
N ALA A 329 -27.85 -6.44 8.11
CA ALA A 329 -26.72 -6.29 7.19
C ALA A 329 -25.43 -6.88 7.80
N SER A 330 -25.14 -6.55 9.07
CA SER A 330 -23.99 -7.09 9.80
C SER A 330 -24.03 -8.62 9.89
N LYS A 331 -25.19 -9.20 10.24
CA LYS A 331 -25.39 -10.67 10.27
C LYS A 331 -25.20 -11.31 8.90
N ALA A 332 -25.74 -10.71 7.83
CA ALA A 332 -25.60 -11.21 6.47
C ALA A 332 -24.14 -11.22 5.97
N HIS A 333 -23.26 -10.39 6.55
CA HIS A 333 -21.81 -10.44 6.34
C HIS A 333 -21.07 -11.43 7.25
N SER A 334 -21.71 -11.97 8.31
CA SER A 334 -21.13 -12.98 9.23
C SER A 334 -21.70 -14.40 9.08
N GLU A 335 -22.82 -14.57 8.39
CA GLU A 335 -23.43 -15.88 8.09
C GLU A 335 -22.46 -16.77 7.29
N PRO A 336 -22.19 -18.02 7.73
CA PRO A 336 -21.15 -18.85 7.14
C PRO A 336 -21.58 -19.40 5.77
N ARG A 337 -20.88 -18.98 4.71
CA ARG A 337 -20.85 -19.70 3.42
C ARG A 337 -20.19 -21.08 3.61
N SER A 338 -20.97 -22.05 4.07
CA SER A 338 -20.65 -23.48 4.19
C SER A 338 -19.26 -23.81 4.76
N SER A 339 -19.12 -23.67 6.08
CA SER A 339 -18.18 -24.43 6.93
C SER A 339 -16.72 -24.55 6.44
N ILE A 340 -15.96 -23.46 6.48
CA ILE A 340 -14.49 -23.51 6.62
C ILE A 340 -14.10 -22.62 7.80
N THR A 341 -13.93 -23.22 8.98
CA THR A 341 -13.45 -22.54 10.20
C THR A 341 -11.93 -22.54 10.22
N GLY A 342 -11.29 -21.36 10.13
CA GLY A 342 -9.82 -21.30 10.19
C GLY A 342 -9.12 -20.08 9.62
N THR A 343 -9.77 -18.91 9.50
CA THR A 343 -9.17 -17.56 9.54
C THR A 343 -10.23 -16.50 9.26
N SER A 344 -10.18 -15.38 10.00
CA SER A 344 -10.83 -14.10 9.63
C SER A 344 -9.97 -13.35 8.60
N THR A 345 -9.76 -13.97 7.43
CA THR A 345 -8.79 -13.47 6.43
C THR A 345 -9.35 -12.37 5.51
N SER A 346 -8.54 -11.33 5.30
CA SER A 346 -8.47 -10.56 4.04
C SER A 346 -9.64 -9.63 3.64
N LYS A 347 -10.12 -8.76 4.54
CA LYS A 347 -10.49 -7.41 4.07
C LYS A 347 -9.19 -6.73 3.59
N GLY A 348 -9.13 -6.37 2.29
CA GLY A 348 -7.89 -5.97 1.60
C GLY A 348 -7.45 -6.91 0.47
N SER A 349 -8.17 -8.01 0.21
CA SER A 349 -8.08 -8.71 -1.08
C SER A 349 -8.76 -7.87 -2.18
N ALA A 350 -8.12 -7.73 -3.34
CA ALA A 350 -8.58 -6.87 -4.44
C ALA A 350 -9.76 -7.48 -5.24
N LYS A 351 -10.88 -7.75 -4.55
CA LYS A 351 -12.11 -8.33 -5.12
C LYS A 351 -13.36 -7.45 -5.01
N GLY A 352 -13.30 -6.35 -4.24
CA GLY A 352 -14.34 -5.33 -4.21
C GLY A 352 -13.94 -4.12 -5.06
N ASN A 353 -14.45 -4.03 -6.29
CA ASN A 353 -14.20 -2.88 -7.18
C ASN A 353 -15.13 -1.68 -6.91
N LEU A 354 -16.24 -1.93 -6.21
CA LEU A 354 -17.40 -1.04 -6.06
C LEU A 354 -17.66 -0.73 -4.58
N LEU A 355 -18.36 0.38 -4.30
CA LEU A 355 -18.69 0.84 -2.94
C LEU A 355 -20.19 1.17 -2.83
N PHE A 356 -20.79 0.80 -1.69
CA PHE A 356 -22.07 1.33 -1.20
C PHE A 356 -21.90 1.85 0.24
N GLU A 357 -22.18 3.12 0.49
CA GLU A 357 -22.04 3.73 1.83
C GLU A 357 -23.24 4.64 2.19
N GLU A 358 -23.77 4.49 3.40
CA GLU A 358 -24.79 5.36 3.99
C GLU A 358 -24.18 6.31 5.03
N ALA A 359 -24.62 7.57 5.03
CA ALA A 359 -24.20 8.60 5.98
C ALA A 359 -25.32 9.63 6.23
N GLU A 360 -25.22 10.44 7.29
CA GLU A 360 -26.26 11.42 7.65
C GLU A 360 -25.97 12.81 7.04
N LEU A 361 -26.98 13.40 6.39
CA LEU A 361 -26.94 14.79 5.91
C LEU A 361 -26.94 15.75 7.11
N GLY A 362 -26.30 16.92 6.97
CA GLY A 362 -26.29 17.95 8.02
C GLY A 362 -25.40 17.64 9.22
N THR A 363 -24.63 16.54 9.20
CA THR A 363 -23.50 16.34 10.12
C THR A 363 -22.46 17.47 9.95
N THR A 364 -21.52 17.60 10.89
CA THR A 364 -20.51 18.68 10.82
C THR A 364 -19.81 18.68 9.45
N TYR A 365 -19.53 19.86 8.89
CA TYR A 365 -18.97 20.02 7.54
C TYR A 365 -17.76 19.10 7.27
N SER A 366 -16.88 18.92 8.26
CA SER A 366 -15.72 18.02 8.17
C SER A 366 -16.09 16.55 7.95
N ALA A 367 -17.22 16.07 8.49
CA ALA A 367 -17.64 14.67 8.37
C ALA A 367 -18.17 14.35 6.97
N LEU A 368 -19.04 15.20 6.41
CA LEU A 368 -19.54 15.06 5.04
C LEU A 368 -18.45 15.28 3.99
N ARG A 369 -17.56 16.25 4.23
CA ARG A 369 -16.33 16.45 3.43
C ARG A 369 -15.50 15.16 3.40
N HIS A 370 -15.18 14.62 4.58
CA HIS A 370 -14.38 13.41 4.72
C HIS A 370 -15.05 12.22 4.02
N LEU A 371 -16.35 12.02 4.19
CA LEU A 371 -17.10 10.94 3.54
C LEU A 371 -16.96 10.99 2.01
N VAL A 372 -17.35 12.09 1.37
CA VAL A 372 -17.43 12.11 -0.10
C VAL A 372 -16.04 12.14 -0.73
N VAL A 373 -15.09 12.86 -0.11
CA VAL A 373 -13.67 12.77 -0.50
C VAL A 373 -13.18 11.32 -0.38
N LYS A 374 -13.50 10.61 0.72
CA LYS A 374 -13.14 9.20 0.92
C LYS A 374 -13.77 8.27 -0.12
N SER A 375 -15.04 8.43 -0.47
CA SER A 375 -15.69 7.57 -1.48
C SER A 375 -14.99 7.70 -2.84
N VAL A 376 -14.61 8.92 -3.22
CA VAL A 376 -13.93 9.22 -4.48
C VAL A 376 -12.44 8.80 -4.42
N THR A 377 -11.70 9.12 -3.35
CA THR A 377 -10.30 8.67 -3.20
C THR A 377 -10.20 7.16 -3.15
N SER A 378 -11.12 6.46 -2.48
CA SER A 378 -11.16 4.99 -2.46
C SER A 378 -11.39 4.39 -3.85
N SER A 379 -12.20 5.04 -4.69
CA SER A 379 -12.35 4.64 -6.09
C SER A 379 -11.07 4.92 -6.90
N ALA A 380 -10.45 6.08 -6.70
CA ALA A 380 -9.18 6.43 -7.33
C ALA A 380 -8.04 5.47 -6.92
N SER A 381 -7.97 5.06 -5.65
CA SER A 381 -7.06 4.02 -5.14
C SER A 381 -7.21 2.72 -5.91
N ARG A 382 -8.45 2.25 -6.13
CA ARG A 382 -8.72 1.02 -6.89
C ARG A 382 -8.32 1.16 -8.36
N THR A 383 -8.61 2.30 -8.98
CA THR A 383 -8.16 2.62 -10.36
C THR A 383 -6.64 2.61 -10.47
N ALA A 384 -5.93 3.29 -9.57
CA ALA A 384 -4.48 3.35 -9.52
C ALA A 384 -3.83 1.96 -9.40
N VAL A 385 -4.36 1.09 -8.52
CA VAL A 385 -3.91 -0.30 -8.38
C VAL A 385 -4.04 -1.05 -9.73
N ARG A 386 -5.20 -1.00 -10.40
CA ARG A 386 -5.39 -1.64 -11.71
C ARG A 386 -4.39 -1.13 -12.76
N MET A 387 -4.11 0.17 -12.80
CA MET A 387 -3.14 0.77 -13.73
C MET A 387 -1.70 0.31 -13.46
N SER A 388 -1.33 0.08 -12.19
CA SER A 388 -0.03 -0.51 -11.84
C SER A 388 0.06 -1.98 -12.25
N GLU A 389 -1.01 -2.76 -12.07
CA GLU A 389 -1.03 -4.17 -12.46
C GLU A 389 -0.98 -4.36 -13.98
N SER A 390 -1.72 -3.57 -14.77
CA SER A 390 -1.68 -3.65 -16.24
C SER A 390 -0.29 -3.32 -16.79
N SER A 391 0.39 -2.35 -16.18
CA SER A 391 1.75 -1.94 -16.53
C SER A 391 2.79 -3.06 -16.33
N SER A 392 2.53 -4.02 -15.45
CA SER A 392 3.39 -5.20 -15.25
C SER A 392 3.25 -6.28 -16.32
N ARG A 393 2.20 -6.24 -17.16
CA ARG A 393 1.87 -7.31 -18.12
C ARG A 393 2.54 -7.17 -19.49
N THR A 394 3.10 -6.02 -19.84
CA THR A 394 3.59 -5.72 -21.21
C THR A 394 4.96 -6.35 -21.56
N GLY A 395 5.30 -7.50 -20.94
CA GLY A 395 6.56 -8.21 -21.19
C GLY A 395 6.57 -9.10 -22.43
N GLU A 396 5.40 -9.44 -22.99
CA GLU A 396 5.28 -10.30 -24.17
C GLU A 396 5.13 -9.47 -25.46
N LYS A 397 5.80 -9.93 -26.53
CA LYS A 397 5.94 -9.16 -27.76
C LYS A 397 4.77 -9.36 -28.72
N GLY A 398 4.04 -8.28 -28.99
CA GLY A 398 3.77 -7.90 -30.39
C GLY A 398 2.33 -7.68 -30.82
N ALA A 399 1.82 -6.47 -30.61
CA ALA A 399 0.93 -5.81 -31.57
C ALA A 399 1.17 -4.30 -31.51
N LYS A 400 1.11 -3.61 -32.66
CA LYS A 400 0.98 -2.14 -32.70
C LYS A 400 -0.49 -1.82 -32.96
N ASN A 401 -1.21 -1.38 -31.94
CA ASN A 401 -2.47 -0.65 -32.14
C ASN A 401 -2.26 0.84 -31.87
N THR A 402 -2.90 1.66 -32.69
CA THR A 402 -2.75 3.12 -32.69
C THR A 402 -3.62 3.72 -31.59
N LEU A 403 -3.08 4.69 -30.84
CA LEU A 403 -3.85 5.47 -29.86
C LEU A 403 -4.95 6.28 -30.56
N THR A 404 -6.21 5.90 -30.34
CA THR A 404 -7.39 6.69 -30.69
C THR A 404 -8.26 6.88 -29.44
N PRO A 405 -8.59 8.11 -29.03
CA PRO A 405 -9.32 8.36 -27.79
C PRO A 405 -10.83 8.18 -27.98
N HIS A 406 -11.31 6.94 -27.90
CA HIS A 406 -12.73 6.62 -27.78
C HIS A 406 -12.95 5.91 -26.43
N LEU A 407 -13.64 6.59 -25.50
CA LEU A 407 -13.90 6.10 -24.14
C LEU A 407 -15.33 5.56 -23.95
N ASP A 408 -16.03 5.32 -25.07
CA ASP A 408 -17.31 4.61 -25.06
C ASP A 408 -17.08 3.18 -24.59
N ALA A 409 -17.78 2.81 -23.52
CA ALA A 409 -17.87 1.47 -22.96
C ALA A 409 -16.59 0.63 -23.13
N ILE A 410 -15.68 0.74 -22.16
CA ILE A 410 -14.82 -0.41 -21.81
C ILE A 410 -15.78 -1.50 -21.32
N GLY A 411 -16.29 -2.28 -22.26
CA GLY A 411 -16.63 -3.66 -21.99
C GLY A 411 -15.38 -4.28 -21.40
N GLU A 412 -15.52 -4.92 -20.25
CA GLU A 412 -14.52 -5.85 -19.78
C GLU A 412 -14.34 -6.87 -20.92
N ASP A 413 -13.10 -7.05 -21.39
CA ASP A 413 -12.78 -8.24 -22.19
C ASP A 413 -13.18 -9.42 -21.30
N GLU A 414 -14.30 -10.09 -21.63
CA GLU A 414 -14.75 -11.28 -20.91
C GLU A 414 -13.59 -12.27 -20.85
N ASP A 415 -13.47 -13.04 -19.77
CA ASP A 415 -12.35 -13.95 -19.54
C ASP A 415 -12.23 -15.01 -20.66
N ASP A 416 -11.53 -14.67 -21.76
CA ASP A 416 -11.02 -15.61 -22.77
C ASP A 416 -9.83 -16.43 -22.21
N ILE A 417 -9.79 -16.53 -20.87
CA ILE A 417 -9.27 -17.67 -20.13
C ILE A 417 -10.12 -18.89 -20.49
N ASN A 418 -9.89 -19.44 -21.68
CA ASN A 418 -10.29 -20.77 -22.12
C ASN A 418 -10.39 -21.72 -20.92
N GLU A 419 -11.62 -22.10 -20.52
CA GLU A 419 -11.94 -22.66 -19.19
C GLU A 419 -11.07 -23.86 -18.79
N LYS A 420 -10.56 -24.59 -19.79
CA LYS A 420 -9.67 -25.75 -19.65
C LYS A 420 -8.29 -25.41 -19.06
N GLN A 421 -7.92 -24.13 -19.00
CA GLN A 421 -6.69 -23.64 -18.41
C GLN A 421 -6.89 -23.09 -16.99
N ALA A 422 -8.01 -22.40 -16.73
CA ALA A 422 -8.36 -21.88 -15.40
C ALA A 422 -8.37 -22.97 -14.31
N LEU A 423 -8.86 -24.16 -14.66
CA LEU A 423 -9.02 -25.30 -13.75
C LEU A 423 -7.70 -25.94 -13.28
N LYS A 424 -6.53 -25.45 -13.72
CA LYS A 424 -5.21 -26.01 -13.35
C LYS A 424 -4.44 -25.23 -12.30
N ASP A 425 -4.73 -23.94 -12.08
CA ASP A 425 -3.84 -23.03 -11.35
C ASP A 425 -4.36 -22.61 -9.96
N THR A 426 -5.42 -23.27 -9.48
CA THR A 426 -5.91 -23.15 -8.10
C THR A 426 -4.89 -23.76 -7.13
N THR A 427 -3.90 -22.95 -6.75
CA THR A 427 -2.84 -23.33 -5.80
C THR A 427 -3.46 -23.79 -4.48
N LEU A 428 -3.34 -25.08 -4.17
CA LEU A 428 -3.86 -25.68 -2.94
C LEU A 428 -3.13 -25.08 -1.73
N LEU A 429 -3.88 -24.41 -0.85
CA LEU A 429 -3.37 -23.92 0.42
C LEU A 429 -3.44 -25.01 1.50
N GLU A 430 -2.48 -24.99 2.41
CA GLU A 430 -2.44 -25.87 3.57
C GLU A 430 -3.16 -25.26 4.78
N HIS A 431 -4.08 -26.04 5.35
CA HIS A 431 -4.90 -25.68 6.51
C HIS A 431 -4.62 -26.59 7.73
N VAL A 432 -3.36 -27.01 7.90
CA VAL A 432 -2.90 -27.88 9.00
C VAL A 432 -2.34 -27.03 10.15
N GLU A 433 -2.52 -27.50 11.39
CA GLU A 433 -1.93 -26.90 12.60
C GLU A 433 -0.39 -26.83 12.51
N LYS A 434 0.20 -25.72 12.99
CA LYS A 434 1.63 -25.44 12.75
C LYS A 434 2.55 -26.14 13.76
N GLN A 435 3.13 -27.25 13.37
CA GLN A 435 3.98 -28.08 14.24
C GLN A 435 5.47 -27.65 14.21
N TRP A 436 5.75 -26.40 14.59
CA TRP A 436 7.10 -25.79 14.49
C TRP A 436 8.24 -26.62 15.12
N GLY A 437 7.98 -27.32 16.23
CA GLY A 437 8.98 -28.17 16.91
C GLY A 437 9.23 -29.53 16.23
N THR A 438 8.33 -30.00 15.36
CA THR A 438 8.40 -31.32 14.74
C THR A 438 9.34 -31.29 13.53
N ALA A 439 10.54 -31.86 13.65
CA ALA A 439 11.54 -31.81 12.57
C ALA A 439 11.06 -32.46 11.25
N SER A 440 10.27 -33.54 11.33
CA SER A 440 9.66 -34.23 10.19
C SER A 440 8.45 -33.51 9.58
N TRP A 441 8.00 -32.38 10.16
CA TRP A 441 6.93 -31.55 9.60
C TRP A 441 7.43 -30.60 8.50
N PHE A 442 8.71 -30.63 8.12
CA PHE A 442 9.26 -29.85 7.02
C PHE A 442 9.81 -30.82 5.96
N GLU A 443 9.03 -31.12 4.92
CA GLU A 443 9.40 -32.17 3.95
C GLU A 443 10.53 -31.74 3.01
N ASP A 444 10.55 -30.48 2.60
CA ASP A 444 11.51 -29.96 1.64
C ASP A 444 12.72 -29.37 2.37
N THR A 445 13.94 -29.67 1.93
CA THR A 445 15.17 -29.05 2.44
C THR A 445 15.95 -28.41 1.31
N LEU A 446 16.04 -27.08 1.33
CA LEU A 446 16.70 -26.27 0.32
C LEU A 446 18.10 -25.88 0.78
N ARG A 447 19.11 -26.08 -0.08
CA ARG A 447 20.47 -25.55 0.14
C ARG A 447 20.64 -24.26 -0.63
N VAL A 448 20.75 -23.15 0.09
CA VAL A 448 20.61 -21.81 -0.48
C VAL A 448 21.74 -20.87 -0.09
N GLU A 449 22.01 -19.92 -0.98
CA GLU A 449 22.97 -18.83 -0.77
C GLU A 449 22.37 -17.49 -1.21
N GLY A 450 22.84 -16.39 -0.65
CA GLY A 450 22.34 -15.06 -1.01
C GLY A 450 22.77 -14.00 -0.03
N PHE A 451 21.85 -13.09 0.31
CA PHE A 451 22.15 -11.86 1.05
C PHE A 451 21.10 -11.54 2.10
N SER A 452 21.54 -10.98 3.23
CA SER A 452 20.71 -10.27 4.23
C SER A 452 21.22 -8.83 4.41
N PRO A 453 20.39 -7.89 4.90
CA PRO A 453 20.83 -6.53 5.18
C PRO A 453 21.58 -6.47 6.52
N ASP A 454 22.61 -5.63 6.61
CA ASP A 454 23.25 -5.30 7.88
C ASP A 454 22.47 -4.22 8.63
N THR A 455 21.65 -4.65 9.59
CA THR A 455 20.80 -3.76 10.42
C THR A 455 21.30 -3.62 11.85
N VAL A 456 22.42 -4.27 12.21
CA VAL A 456 22.76 -4.57 13.62
C VAL A 456 23.10 -3.32 14.43
N ILE A 457 23.71 -2.30 13.82
CA ILE A 457 24.20 -1.11 14.54
C ILE A 457 23.72 0.17 13.84
N HIS A 458 22.61 0.73 14.31
CA HIS A 458 22.18 2.08 13.96
C HIS A 458 22.91 3.10 14.85
N ARG A 459 23.46 4.16 14.24
CA ARG A 459 24.16 5.26 14.91
C ARG A 459 23.59 6.60 14.44
N SER A 460 23.95 7.69 15.12
CA SER A 460 23.71 9.04 14.62
C SER A 460 24.38 9.25 13.26
N GLY A 461 23.58 9.17 12.20
CA GLY A 461 24.02 9.24 10.80
C GLY A 461 23.59 8.05 9.94
N THR A 462 23.32 6.87 10.50
CA THR A 462 23.06 5.64 9.71
C THR A 462 21.86 5.77 8.77
N LEU A 463 20.75 6.38 9.21
CA LEU A 463 19.62 6.67 8.33
C LEU A 463 20.01 7.65 7.21
N ASN A 464 20.81 8.68 7.48
CA ASN A 464 21.27 9.62 6.45
C ASN A 464 22.19 8.92 5.44
N ASP A 465 23.12 8.06 5.89
CA ASP A 465 23.98 7.27 5.03
C ASP A 465 23.13 6.40 4.08
N MET A 466 22.11 5.69 4.59
CA MET A 466 21.20 4.85 3.80
C MET A 466 20.26 5.66 2.89
N MET A 467 19.83 6.85 3.32
CA MET A 467 19.07 7.78 2.48
C MET A 467 19.90 8.38 1.34
N SER A 468 21.23 8.43 1.44
CA SER A 468 22.07 8.99 0.37
C SER A 468 22.27 8.05 -0.85
N HIS A 469 22.38 6.73 -0.64
CA HIS A 469 22.58 5.77 -1.74
C HIS A 469 22.30 4.32 -1.32
N ASP A 470 21.74 3.48 -2.20
CA ASP A 470 21.36 2.09 -1.89
C ASP A 470 22.54 1.15 -1.61
N ASP A 471 23.76 1.54 -1.98
CA ASP A 471 24.99 0.84 -1.55
C ASP A 471 25.43 1.13 -0.12
N ASN A 472 24.79 2.08 0.56
CA ASN A 472 24.99 2.31 1.99
C ASN A 472 24.14 1.38 2.86
N ILE A 473 23.10 0.77 2.28
CA ILE A 473 22.41 -0.39 2.83
C ILE A 473 23.32 -1.61 2.62
N LYS A 474 24.19 -1.90 3.59
CA LYS A 474 25.24 -2.92 3.46
C LYS A 474 24.64 -4.33 3.47
N LEU A 475 25.25 -5.22 2.69
CA LEU A 475 24.80 -6.61 2.51
C LEU A 475 25.77 -7.60 3.16
N ASN A 476 25.22 -8.53 3.93
CA ASN A 476 25.90 -9.72 4.41
C ASN A 476 25.64 -10.86 3.42
N VAL A 477 26.68 -11.54 2.93
CA VAL A 477 26.51 -12.81 2.20
C VAL A 477 26.21 -13.92 3.21
N MET A 478 25.22 -14.75 2.93
CA MET A 478 24.83 -15.89 3.77
C MET A 478 24.77 -17.18 2.96
N GLU A 479 25.03 -18.30 3.64
CA GLU A 479 24.65 -19.64 3.19
C GLU A 479 23.81 -20.31 4.28
N LEU A 480 22.72 -20.99 3.88
CA LEU A 480 21.76 -21.60 4.81
C LEU A 480 21.27 -22.95 4.29
N SER A 481 20.90 -23.83 5.22
CA SER A 481 19.97 -24.93 4.94
C SER A 481 18.61 -24.52 5.49
N VAL A 482 17.60 -24.48 4.62
CA VAL A 482 16.23 -24.05 4.96
C VAL A 482 15.29 -25.23 4.76
N HIS A 483 14.62 -25.64 5.84
CA HIS A 483 13.61 -26.69 5.81
C HIS A 483 12.24 -26.02 5.71
N LYS A 484 11.41 -26.40 4.73
CA LYS A 484 10.08 -25.77 4.52
C LYS A 484 8.97 -26.80 4.32
N ARG A 485 7.72 -26.36 4.52
CA ARG A 485 6.52 -27.08 4.06
C ARG A 485 6.52 -27.21 2.54
N ARG A 486 6.05 -28.35 2.05
CA ARG A 486 5.83 -28.56 0.61
C ARG A 486 4.72 -27.67 0.02
N LEU A 487 3.65 -27.43 0.79
CA LEU A 487 2.52 -26.59 0.39
C LEU A 487 2.58 -25.19 1.03
N PRO A 488 2.05 -24.14 0.36
CA PRO A 488 1.94 -22.82 0.95
C PRO A 488 0.74 -22.75 1.91
N PHE A 489 0.88 -22.00 3.02
CA PHE A 489 -0.23 -21.74 3.94
C PHE A 489 -1.00 -20.46 3.58
N ALA A 490 -0.40 -19.57 2.78
CA ALA A 490 -0.99 -18.30 2.36
C ALA A 490 -0.49 -17.87 0.97
N GLN A 491 -1.23 -16.96 0.34
CA GLN A 491 -0.88 -16.36 -0.95
C GLN A 491 -1.27 -14.89 -1.01
N GLY A 492 -0.41 -14.06 -1.58
CA GLY A 492 -0.73 -12.67 -1.97
C GLY A 492 -0.98 -12.56 -3.49
N ALA A 493 -1.00 -11.33 -4.01
CA ALA A 493 -1.14 -11.10 -5.45
C ALA A 493 0.00 -11.75 -6.26
N LEU A 494 1.26 -11.50 -5.88
CA LEU A 494 2.45 -11.92 -6.64
C LEU A 494 3.23 -13.10 -6.03
N ARG A 495 3.00 -13.46 -4.76
CA ARG A 495 3.81 -14.44 -4.02
C ARG A 495 2.98 -15.50 -3.29
N LEU A 496 3.59 -16.67 -3.09
CA LEU A 496 3.14 -17.75 -2.20
C LEU A 496 4.00 -17.76 -0.93
N ALA A 497 3.43 -18.19 0.20
CA ALA A 497 4.11 -18.21 1.51
C ALA A 497 4.04 -19.60 2.16
N TYR A 498 5.19 -20.12 2.60
CA TYR A 498 5.40 -21.46 3.15
C TYR A 498 6.00 -21.37 4.55
N CYS A 499 5.52 -22.16 5.51
CA CYS A 499 6.14 -22.24 6.84
C CYS A 499 7.54 -22.88 6.70
N ALA A 500 8.54 -22.32 7.38
CA ALA A 500 9.93 -22.76 7.27
C ALA A 500 10.71 -22.60 8.59
N LYS A 501 11.85 -23.29 8.66
CA LYS A 501 12.87 -23.13 9.70
C LYS A 501 14.28 -23.25 9.10
N THR A 502 15.28 -22.73 9.81
CA THR A 502 16.69 -23.05 9.55
C THR A 502 17.11 -24.32 10.33
N SER A 503 18.38 -24.71 10.27
CA SER A 503 18.85 -25.96 10.89
C SER A 503 19.17 -25.81 12.39
N HIS A 504 19.60 -24.62 12.83
CA HIS A 504 20.08 -24.36 14.19
C HIS A 504 19.32 -23.27 14.95
N SER A 505 18.20 -22.78 14.43
CA SER A 505 17.30 -21.86 15.13
C SER A 505 15.95 -22.50 15.42
N THR A 506 15.40 -22.21 16.60
CA THR A 506 14.02 -22.54 16.99
C THR A 506 13.00 -21.47 16.57
N ASN A 507 13.46 -20.38 15.94
CA ASN A 507 12.57 -19.34 15.44
C ASN A 507 11.73 -19.86 14.25
N PRO A 508 10.43 -19.55 14.19
CA PRO A 508 9.61 -19.81 13.03
C PRO A 508 9.89 -18.77 11.92
N TYR A 509 9.99 -19.23 10.68
CA TYR A 509 10.22 -18.38 9.50
C TYR A 509 9.18 -18.67 8.41
N VAL A 510 9.11 -17.76 7.44
CA VAL A 510 8.34 -17.91 6.20
C VAL A 510 9.30 -17.86 5.02
N VAL A 511 9.17 -18.83 4.11
CA VAL A 511 9.72 -18.74 2.76
C VAL A 511 8.65 -18.16 1.84
N LYS A 512 8.95 -17.08 1.13
CA LYS A 512 8.11 -16.58 0.03
C LYS A 512 8.73 -16.89 -1.33
N THR A 513 7.89 -17.23 -2.30
CA THR A 513 8.26 -17.49 -3.71
C THR A 513 7.35 -16.69 -4.64
N PHE A 514 7.80 -16.36 -5.85
CA PHE A 514 6.92 -15.71 -6.84
C PHE A 514 6.00 -16.72 -7.52
N LYS A 515 4.74 -16.33 -7.75
CA LYS A 515 3.74 -17.13 -8.48
C LYS A 515 4.06 -17.31 -9.97
N ARG A 516 4.87 -16.41 -10.55
CA ARG A 516 5.25 -16.38 -11.96
C ARG A 516 6.74 -16.06 -12.08
N GLY A 517 7.35 -16.44 -13.21
CA GLY A 517 8.74 -16.10 -13.52
C GLY A 517 8.95 -14.62 -13.82
N GLY A 518 10.21 -14.25 -14.12
CA GLY A 518 10.61 -12.89 -14.50
C GLY A 518 11.50 -12.23 -13.46
N LYS A 519 11.02 -12.09 -12.21
CA LYS A 519 11.81 -11.53 -11.11
C LYS A 519 12.97 -12.44 -10.70
N ARG A 520 14.09 -11.82 -10.32
CA ARG A 520 15.39 -12.48 -10.03
C ARG A 520 15.96 -12.06 -8.67
N LEU A 521 17.13 -12.58 -8.29
CA LEU A 521 17.77 -12.27 -7.02
C LEU A 521 17.99 -10.75 -6.82
N ALA A 522 18.39 -10.01 -7.86
CA ALA A 522 18.47 -8.55 -7.82
C ALA A 522 17.17 -7.84 -7.39
N HIS A 523 15.99 -8.36 -7.76
CA HIS A 523 14.70 -7.75 -7.40
C HIS A 523 14.42 -7.98 -5.91
N LEU A 524 14.56 -9.23 -5.44
CA LEU A 524 14.42 -9.58 -4.02
C LEU A 524 15.44 -8.86 -3.13
N ALA A 525 16.64 -8.61 -3.65
CA ALA A 525 17.68 -7.87 -2.95
C ALA A 525 17.39 -6.36 -2.91
N GLU A 526 16.49 -5.86 -3.75
CA GLU A 526 16.00 -4.48 -3.69
C GLU A 526 14.79 -4.37 -2.76
N ASP A 527 13.81 -5.28 -2.84
CA ASP A 527 12.72 -5.42 -1.85
C ASP A 527 13.29 -5.46 -0.41
N MET A 528 14.34 -6.25 -0.21
CA MET A 528 15.12 -6.34 1.02
C MET A 528 15.77 -5.02 1.46
N ARG A 529 16.27 -4.21 0.51
CA ARG A 529 16.86 -2.90 0.80
C ARG A 529 15.79 -1.88 1.19
N CYS A 530 14.64 -1.85 0.49
CA CYS A 530 13.49 -1.03 0.86
C CYS A 530 13.12 -1.29 2.33
N GLN A 531 12.90 -2.55 2.67
CA GLN A 531 12.49 -2.97 4.01
C GLN A 531 13.55 -2.66 5.09
N ALA A 532 14.85 -2.74 4.76
CA ALA A 532 15.92 -2.30 5.64
C ALA A 532 15.95 -0.78 5.87
N LEU A 533 15.66 0.03 4.85
CA LEU A 533 15.53 1.50 4.99
C LEU A 533 14.30 1.88 5.82
N CYS A 534 13.15 1.23 5.60
CA CYS A 534 11.95 1.40 6.44
C CYS A 534 12.26 1.10 7.92
N LYS A 535 13.06 0.06 8.19
CA LYS A 535 13.53 -0.28 9.54
C LYS A 535 14.45 0.77 10.16
N ALA A 536 15.30 1.43 9.35
CA ALA A 536 16.13 2.55 9.82
C ALA A 536 15.28 3.78 10.18
N PHE A 537 14.25 4.11 9.39
CA PHE A 537 13.26 5.12 9.78
C PHE A 537 12.53 4.74 11.09
N ALA A 538 12.12 3.47 11.24
CA ALA A 538 11.45 3.00 12.44
C ALA A 538 12.33 3.09 13.70
N LEU A 539 13.64 2.86 13.58
CA LEU A 539 14.59 3.00 14.69
C LEU A 539 14.67 4.43 15.25
N GLU A 540 14.61 5.46 14.38
CA GLU A 540 14.52 6.86 14.83
C GLU A 540 13.11 7.22 15.32
N PHE A 541 12.05 6.82 14.61
CA PHE A 541 10.66 7.07 15.00
C PHE A 541 10.33 6.51 16.38
N ASN A 542 10.68 5.25 16.66
CA ASN A 542 10.42 4.60 17.95
C ASN A 542 11.11 5.31 19.12
N ALA A 543 12.28 5.89 18.88
CA ALA A 543 13.00 6.64 19.90
C ALA A 543 12.40 8.05 20.12
N LEU A 544 11.67 8.61 19.14
CA LEU A 544 10.91 9.86 19.28
C LEU A 544 9.56 9.63 19.98
N THR A 545 8.85 8.56 19.63
CA THR A 545 7.49 8.31 20.08
C THR A 545 7.40 7.47 21.37
N GLY A 546 8.40 6.63 21.61
CA GLY A 546 8.47 5.67 22.71
C GLY A 546 7.63 4.40 22.49
N ASP A 547 7.77 3.43 23.39
CA ASP A 547 7.19 2.08 23.27
C ASP A 547 5.65 2.03 23.13
N LYS A 548 4.92 3.14 23.36
CA LYS A 548 3.47 3.22 23.12
C LYS A 548 3.11 3.12 21.63
N HIS A 549 3.93 3.73 20.76
CA HIS A 549 3.66 3.85 19.32
C HIS A 549 4.76 3.19 18.46
N ALA A 550 5.56 2.31 19.06
CA ALA A 550 6.69 1.70 18.38
C ALA A 550 6.25 0.74 17.25
N ILE A 551 6.92 0.86 16.11
CA ILE A 551 6.77 0.07 14.88
C ILE A 551 8.06 -0.73 14.67
N ASP A 552 7.98 -2.00 14.28
CA ASP A 552 9.14 -2.74 13.78
C ASP A 552 8.85 -3.28 12.37
N PHE A 553 9.89 -3.40 11.54
CA PHE A 553 9.85 -4.10 10.26
C PHE A 553 10.67 -5.38 10.36
N ILE A 554 10.12 -6.52 9.97
CA ILE A 554 10.90 -7.77 9.96
C ILE A 554 12.06 -7.67 8.97
N VAL A 555 13.11 -8.48 9.19
CA VAL A 555 14.23 -8.57 8.24
C VAL A 555 13.97 -9.65 7.21
N THR A 556 14.05 -9.27 5.93
CA THR A 556 13.96 -10.17 4.78
C THR A 556 15.36 -10.54 4.31
N THR A 557 15.58 -11.80 3.93
CA THR A 557 16.84 -12.33 3.37
C THR A 557 16.55 -12.89 1.98
N CYS A 558 17.23 -12.39 0.94
CA CYS A 558 17.05 -12.86 -0.44
C CYS A 558 18.01 -13.99 -0.79
N LEU A 559 17.52 -15.08 -1.35
CA LEU A 559 18.25 -16.36 -1.47
C LEU A 559 18.00 -17.02 -2.84
N LYS A 560 18.99 -17.78 -3.33
CA LYS A 560 18.92 -18.66 -4.51
C LYS A 560 19.37 -20.08 -4.16
N GLY A 561 18.86 -21.07 -4.89
CA GLY A 561 19.31 -22.47 -4.76
C GLY A 561 20.75 -22.69 -5.24
N LYS A 562 21.49 -23.58 -4.60
CA LYS A 562 22.82 -24.02 -5.07
C LYS A 562 22.68 -25.10 -6.15
N ASN A 563 23.31 -24.87 -7.30
CA ASN A 563 23.55 -25.81 -8.40
C ASN A 563 22.51 -26.93 -8.64
N GLY A 564 21.46 -26.63 -9.41
CA GLY A 564 20.61 -27.65 -10.06
C GLY A 564 19.35 -28.06 -9.29
N ASP A 565 19.10 -27.51 -8.12
CA ASP A 565 17.91 -27.78 -7.30
C ASP A 565 16.64 -27.18 -7.95
N SER A 566 15.93 -27.99 -8.74
CA SER A 566 15.06 -27.53 -9.84
C SER A 566 13.66 -27.02 -9.44
N GLY A 567 13.42 -26.75 -8.15
CA GLY A 567 12.11 -26.36 -7.63
C GLY A 567 11.83 -24.86 -7.66
N THR A 568 12.71 -24.04 -7.06
CA THR A 568 12.51 -22.58 -6.92
C THR A 568 13.84 -21.83 -6.96
N ASN A 569 14.17 -21.20 -8.09
CA ASN A 569 15.46 -20.54 -8.29
C ASN A 569 15.74 -19.37 -7.33
N TYR A 570 14.70 -18.62 -6.94
CA TYR A 570 14.81 -17.41 -6.09
C TYR A 570 13.70 -17.40 -5.04
N ILE A 571 14.06 -17.17 -3.78
CA ILE A 571 13.15 -17.11 -2.63
C ILE A 571 13.53 -15.96 -1.70
N SER A 572 12.58 -15.47 -0.89
CA SER A 572 12.91 -14.68 0.31
C SER A 572 12.59 -15.47 1.58
N LEU A 573 13.42 -15.32 2.60
CA LEU A 573 13.25 -15.87 3.94
C LEU A 573 13.08 -14.72 4.93
N GLU A 574 12.04 -14.79 5.77
CA GLU A 574 11.69 -13.74 6.73
C GLU A 574 11.10 -14.36 8.02
N PRO A 575 11.13 -13.68 9.19
CA PRO A 575 10.42 -14.11 10.39
C PRO A 575 8.93 -14.40 10.17
N PHE A 576 8.42 -15.49 10.76
CA PHE A 576 6.98 -15.67 10.90
C PHE A 576 6.44 -14.69 11.96
N ILE A 577 5.34 -14.02 11.63
CA ILE A 577 4.59 -13.14 12.55
C ILE A 577 3.20 -13.75 12.78
N GLU A 578 2.79 -13.84 14.05
CA GLU A 578 1.61 -14.57 14.47
C GLU A 578 0.52 -13.64 15.01
N GLY A 579 -0.69 -13.76 14.44
CA GLY A 579 -1.86 -12.93 14.73
C GLY A 579 -2.58 -12.48 13.46
N ASP A 580 -3.59 -11.62 13.60
CA ASP A 580 -4.36 -11.12 12.47
C ASP A 580 -3.56 -10.09 11.64
N TYR A 581 -3.60 -10.28 10.31
CA TYR A 581 -2.86 -9.46 9.36
C TYR A 581 -3.69 -8.24 8.92
N VAL A 582 -3.18 -7.05 9.21
CA VAL A 582 -3.83 -5.76 8.91
C VAL A 582 -2.99 -4.97 7.92
N LYS A 583 -3.64 -4.31 6.96
CA LYS A 583 -3.07 -3.27 6.12
C LYS A 583 -3.58 -1.91 6.60
N TYR A 584 -2.67 -1.04 7.02
CA TYR A 584 -2.97 0.27 7.63
C TYR A 584 -3.00 1.39 6.58
N ASN A 585 -2.16 1.31 5.56
CA ASN A 585 -2.31 2.10 4.33
C ASN A 585 -1.79 1.31 3.12
N ASN A 586 -2.02 1.80 1.90
CA ASN A 586 -1.38 1.27 0.69
C ASN A 586 -0.43 2.28 0.04
N ASN A 587 0.14 1.95 -1.13
CA ASN A 587 0.95 2.86 -1.94
C ASN A 587 0.15 3.80 -2.86
N CYS A 588 -1.19 3.77 -2.79
CA CYS A 588 -2.16 4.46 -3.66
C CYS A 588 -3.39 4.98 -2.84
N SER A 589 -3.18 5.90 -1.90
CA SER A 589 -4.22 6.64 -1.12
C SER A 589 -5.14 5.86 -0.17
N TYR A 590 -5.15 4.52 -0.11
CA TYR A 590 -5.97 3.81 0.89
C TYR A 590 -5.39 4.00 2.29
N VAL A 591 -6.28 4.30 3.23
CA VAL A 591 -6.04 4.39 4.68
C VAL A 591 -7.04 3.46 5.37
N ASN A 592 -6.61 2.73 6.40
CA ASN A 592 -7.52 1.93 7.20
C ASN A 592 -8.30 2.84 8.17
N GLU A 593 -9.62 2.68 8.22
CA GLU A 593 -10.53 3.41 9.10
C GLU A 593 -11.46 2.48 9.90
N ASP A 594 -11.18 1.17 9.93
CA ASP A 594 -12.03 0.18 10.61
C ASP A 594 -12.13 0.47 12.13
N ASN A 595 -11.05 1.03 12.69
CA ASN A 595 -11.01 1.63 14.01
C ASN A 595 -10.16 2.93 14.01
N PRO A 596 -10.78 4.13 13.97
CA PRO A 596 -10.05 5.40 14.07
C PRO A 596 -9.31 5.60 15.40
N GLU A 597 -9.75 4.91 16.47
CA GLU A 597 -9.12 4.94 17.79
C GLU A 597 -8.06 3.84 18.00
N ASP A 598 -7.65 3.14 16.93
CA ASP A 598 -6.46 2.31 17.00
C ASP A 598 -5.20 3.19 17.05
N GLU A 599 -4.63 3.29 18.25
CA GLU A 599 -3.36 3.97 18.55
C GLU A 599 -2.17 3.50 17.70
N PHE A 600 -2.24 2.28 17.14
CA PHE A 600 -1.24 1.79 16.20
C PHE A 600 -1.52 2.24 14.76
N ASN A 601 -2.76 2.20 14.28
CA ASN A 601 -3.14 2.82 13.01
C ASN A 601 -2.77 4.31 12.97
N LYS A 602 -3.05 5.07 14.04
CA LYS A 602 -2.58 6.47 14.20
C LYS A 602 -1.06 6.56 14.04
N ALA A 603 -0.30 5.65 14.68
CA ALA A 603 1.15 5.60 14.59
C ALA A 603 1.65 5.25 13.17
N ALA A 604 0.94 4.38 12.44
CA ALA A 604 1.28 4.02 11.06
C ALA A 604 1.16 5.22 10.11
N GLN A 605 0.05 5.97 10.15
CA GLN A 605 -0.08 7.18 9.30
C GLN A 605 0.93 8.26 9.68
N ALA A 606 1.17 8.46 10.98
CA ALA A 606 2.18 9.38 11.48
C ALA A 606 3.61 8.96 11.10
N PHE A 607 3.89 7.66 11.00
CA PHE A 607 5.16 7.13 10.54
C PHE A 607 5.39 7.40 9.04
N SER A 608 4.40 7.14 8.20
CA SER A 608 4.45 7.51 6.77
C SER A 608 4.77 9.01 6.62
N HIS A 609 4.00 9.88 7.29
CA HIS A 609 4.24 11.33 7.26
C HIS A 609 5.62 11.72 7.82
N PHE A 610 6.05 11.11 8.93
CA PHE A 610 7.38 11.31 9.49
C PHE A 610 8.49 10.96 8.49
N THR A 611 8.38 9.90 7.70
CA THR A 611 9.42 9.54 6.72
C THR A 611 9.60 10.61 5.64
N TYR A 612 8.49 11.24 5.20
CA TYR A 612 8.51 12.37 4.27
C TYR A 612 9.15 13.62 4.89
N GLU A 613 8.76 13.97 6.11
CA GLU A 613 9.32 15.10 6.85
C GLU A 613 10.83 14.93 7.12
N ARG A 614 11.21 13.76 7.63
CA ARG A 614 12.58 13.40 8.05
C ARG A 614 13.56 13.31 6.88
N SER A 615 13.04 13.08 5.67
CA SER A 615 13.80 13.00 4.41
C SER A 615 13.72 14.26 3.53
N TRP A 616 13.09 15.34 4.00
CA TRP A 616 12.89 16.58 3.23
C TRP A 616 12.14 16.35 1.91
N GLY A 617 11.15 15.46 1.95
CA GLY A 617 10.34 15.06 0.81
C GLY A 617 11.03 14.13 -0.19
N SER A 618 12.17 13.54 0.18
CA SER A 618 12.92 12.62 -0.70
C SER A 618 12.37 11.19 -0.69
N PHE A 619 11.80 10.74 0.43
CA PHE A 619 11.28 9.39 0.64
C PHE A 619 9.94 9.41 1.38
N LEU A 620 8.99 8.59 0.95
CA LEU A 620 7.76 8.31 1.68
C LEU A 620 7.57 6.79 1.80
N VAL A 621 7.55 6.29 3.03
CA VAL A 621 7.25 4.88 3.31
C VAL A 621 5.74 4.69 3.41
N CYS A 622 5.22 3.70 2.70
CA CYS A 622 3.80 3.37 2.58
C CYS A 622 3.60 1.86 2.37
N ASP A 623 2.37 1.43 2.05
CA ASP A 623 1.95 0.02 2.08
C ASP A 623 2.23 -0.66 3.43
N LEU A 624 1.96 0.07 4.52
CA LEU A 624 2.20 -0.38 5.89
C LEU A 624 1.24 -1.52 6.24
N GLN A 625 1.78 -2.72 6.39
CA GLN A 625 1.02 -3.96 6.58
C GLN A 625 1.78 -4.99 7.42
N GLY A 626 1.06 -5.80 8.19
CA GLY A 626 1.65 -6.80 9.08
C GLY A 626 0.73 -7.20 10.22
N VAL A 627 1.31 -7.58 11.36
CA VAL A 627 0.56 -8.07 12.53
C VAL A 627 0.88 -7.21 13.75
N GLY A 628 -0.13 -6.49 14.24
CA GLY A 628 0.04 -5.50 15.30
C GLY A 628 1.19 -4.54 14.97
N ARG A 629 2.19 -4.49 15.86
CA ARG A 629 3.35 -3.59 15.75
C ARG A 629 4.45 -4.04 14.77
N VAL A 630 4.32 -5.22 14.17
CA VAL A 630 5.39 -5.82 13.35
C VAL A 630 4.96 -5.91 11.89
N LEU A 631 5.61 -5.11 11.05
CA LEU A 631 5.28 -4.89 9.64
C LEU A 631 6.22 -5.64 8.69
N THR A 632 5.75 -5.88 7.47
CA THR A 632 6.47 -6.55 6.38
C THR A 632 6.06 -5.98 5.03
N ASP A 633 6.82 -6.26 3.97
CA ASP A 633 6.52 -5.87 2.59
C ASP A 633 6.16 -4.37 2.37
N PRO A 634 6.87 -3.37 2.94
CA PRO A 634 6.56 -1.96 2.72
C PRO A 634 6.97 -1.47 1.33
N ALA A 635 6.30 -0.43 0.85
CA ALA A 635 6.67 0.33 -0.35
C ALA A 635 7.39 1.64 0.01
N ILE A 636 8.23 2.14 -0.89
CA ILE A 636 8.87 3.46 -0.80
C ILE A 636 8.61 4.22 -2.09
N HIS A 637 8.08 5.43 -1.96
CA HIS A 637 8.03 6.42 -3.04
C HIS A 637 9.23 7.36 -2.93
N THR A 638 9.85 7.73 -4.06
CA THR A 638 10.98 8.68 -4.09
C THR A 638 11.09 9.39 -5.44
N LEU A 639 11.60 10.63 -5.43
CA LEU A 639 11.83 11.42 -6.65
C LEU A 639 13.13 11.06 -7.37
N ASP A 640 14.06 10.40 -6.68
CA ASP A 640 15.34 10.01 -7.25
C ASP A 640 15.16 8.74 -8.10
N SER A 641 15.21 8.91 -9.42
CA SER A 641 15.09 7.81 -10.38
C SER A 641 16.23 6.80 -10.29
N GLU A 642 17.34 7.12 -9.61
CA GLU A 642 18.42 6.17 -9.36
C GLU A 642 18.15 5.21 -8.19
N ARG A 643 17.07 5.42 -7.43
CA ARG A 643 16.72 4.66 -6.22
C ARG A 643 15.58 3.68 -6.47
N PHE A 644 15.75 2.47 -5.95
CA PHE A 644 14.75 1.39 -6.02
C PHE A 644 14.20 1.17 -7.46
N LYS A 645 15.11 0.91 -8.40
CA LYS A 645 14.84 0.80 -9.85
C LYS A 645 14.06 -0.44 -10.28
N LEU A 646 13.93 -1.44 -9.41
CA LEU A 646 13.26 -2.73 -9.65
C LEU A 646 11.98 -2.92 -8.81
N ALA A 647 11.74 -2.04 -7.84
CA ALA A 647 10.50 -1.96 -7.07
C ALA A 647 9.38 -1.40 -7.95
N ASP A 648 8.35 -2.20 -8.25
CA ASP A 648 7.19 -1.78 -9.08
C ASP A 648 6.17 -0.94 -8.28
N THR A 649 6.32 -0.90 -6.95
CA THR A 649 5.45 -0.16 -6.03
C THR A 649 5.84 1.31 -5.86
N ASN A 650 7.02 1.73 -6.34
CA ASN A 650 7.49 3.11 -6.32
C ASN A 650 6.79 3.95 -7.42
N LEU A 651 5.86 4.81 -7.01
CA LEU A 651 5.10 5.71 -7.89
C LEU A 651 5.66 7.14 -7.93
N GLY A 652 6.85 7.37 -7.35
CA GLY A 652 7.52 8.66 -7.34
C GLY A 652 6.65 9.81 -6.84
N LYS A 653 6.61 10.94 -7.58
CA LYS A 653 5.82 12.12 -7.21
C LYS A 653 4.31 11.82 -7.12
N GLU A 654 3.79 10.93 -7.97
CA GLU A 654 2.37 10.57 -7.95
C GLU A 654 2.00 9.81 -6.67
N GLY A 655 2.93 8.98 -6.18
CA GLY A 655 2.83 8.32 -4.87
C GLY A 655 2.74 9.29 -3.69
N PHE A 656 3.49 10.40 -3.75
CA PHE A 656 3.36 11.47 -2.75
C PHE A 656 2.00 12.17 -2.83
N LYS A 657 1.52 12.48 -4.04
CA LYS A 657 0.20 13.09 -4.26
C LYS A 657 -0.91 12.21 -3.69
N PHE A 658 -0.87 10.90 -3.97
CA PHE A 658 -1.84 9.92 -3.46
C PHE A 658 -1.88 9.91 -1.92
N PHE A 659 -0.74 9.83 -1.24
CA PHE A 659 -0.72 9.85 0.24
C PHE A 659 -1.26 11.16 0.81
N PHE A 660 -0.76 12.31 0.35
CA PHE A 660 -1.18 13.61 0.90
C PHE A 660 -2.61 14.03 0.51
N ALA A 661 -3.25 13.36 -0.46
CA ALA A 661 -4.67 13.56 -0.79
C ALA A 661 -5.62 12.87 0.22
N THR A 662 -5.14 11.91 1.03
CA THR A 662 -5.95 11.24 2.07
C THR A 662 -5.37 11.32 3.48
N HIS A 663 -4.09 11.69 3.64
CA HIS A 663 -3.47 11.83 4.96
C HIS A 663 -4.04 13.02 5.75
N VAL A 664 -4.57 12.73 6.94
CA VAL A 664 -4.96 13.71 7.95
C VAL A 664 -4.00 13.60 9.13
N CYS A 665 -3.43 14.73 9.56
CA CYS A 665 -2.54 14.75 10.73
C CYS A 665 -3.30 14.37 12.00
N ASN A 666 -2.64 13.63 12.88
CA ASN A 666 -3.15 13.20 14.18
C ASN A 666 -2.24 13.68 15.33
N ASP A 667 -2.59 13.32 16.57
CA ASP A 667 -1.86 13.69 17.79
C ASP A 667 -0.37 13.32 17.77
N ILE A 668 -0.02 12.22 17.07
CA ILE A 668 1.37 11.78 16.91
C ILE A 668 2.09 12.67 15.87
N CYS A 669 1.42 13.06 14.78
CA CYS A 669 1.97 14.03 13.82
C CYS A 669 2.22 15.40 14.48
N GLU A 670 1.28 15.85 15.31
CA GLU A 670 1.38 17.11 16.07
C GLU A 670 2.50 17.05 17.11
N LYS A 671 2.59 15.96 17.89
CA LYS A 671 3.68 15.70 18.85
C LYS A 671 5.06 15.61 18.19
N LEU A 672 5.13 15.17 16.93
CA LEU A 672 6.36 15.15 16.13
C LEU A 672 6.63 16.47 15.40
N GLU A 673 5.76 17.48 15.55
CA GLU A 673 5.87 18.83 14.97
C GLU A 673 6.09 18.80 13.44
N LEU A 674 5.43 17.87 12.75
CA LEU A 674 5.56 17.67 11.29
C LEU A 674 4.91 18.85 10.53
N LYS A 675 5.66 19.49 9.61
CA LYS A 675 5.21 20.69 8.90
C LYS A 675 4.56 20.42 7.55
N SER A 676 5.01 19.39 6.83
CA SER A 676 4.55 19.11 5.46
C SER A 676 3.05 18.75 5.40
N LYS A 677 2.37 19.19 4.33
CA LYS A 677 0.93 19.07 4.09
C LYS A 677 0.67 18.84 2.59
N ALA A 678 -0.59 18.64 2.20
CA ALA A 678 -0.97 18.54 0.78
C ALA A 678 -0.45 19.71 -0.07
N SER A 679 -0.53 20.96 0.42
CA SER A 679 0.02 22.14 -0.26
C SER A 679 1.55 22.10 -0.44
N THR A 680 2.27 21.29 0.33
CA THR A 680 3.73 21.10 0.19
C THR A 680 4.09 20.31 -1.08
N ILE A 681 3.16 19.55 -1.66
CA ILE A 681 3.36 18.78 -2.91
C ILE A 681 3.23 19.66 -4.17
N THR A 682 2.50 20.77 -4.06
CA THR A 682 2.24 21.73 -5.15
C THR A 682 3.01 23.05 -5.03
N ALA A 683 3.44 23.45 -3.83
CA ALA A 683 4.19 24.68 -3.62
C ALA A 683 5.63 24.62 -4.17
N GLU A 684 6.10 25.74 -4.73
CA GLU A 684 7.50 25.93 -5.17
C GLU A 684 8.52 25.88 -4.01
N LYS A 685 8.05 26.05 -2.76
CA LYS A 685 8.87 26.06 -1.54
C LYS A 685 8.19 25.25 -0.45
N ALA A 686 8.74 24.08 -0.17
CA ALA A 686 8.33 23.22 0.92
C ALA A 686 8.95 23.68 2.26
N GLU A 687 8.18 23.66 3.34
CA GLU A 687 8.68 23.78 4.71
C GLU A 687 8.78 22.40 5.38
N PHE A 688 9.89 22.17 6.08
CA PHE A 688 10.17 20.95 6.82
C PHE A 688 10.77 21.26 8.21
N ARG A 689 10.64 20.30 9.13
CA ARG A 689 11.27 20.31 10.46
C ARG A 689 12.80 20.23 10.34
N GLU A 690 13.47 21.34 10.63
CA GLU A 690 14.92 21.44 10.45
C GLU A 690 15.75 20.70 11.51
N TRP A 691 15.25 20.60 12.74
CA TRP A 691 15.98 20.06 13.89
C TRP A 691 15.20 18.97 14.61
N TRP A 692 15.85 17.82 14.78
CA TRP A 692 15.37 16.65 15.50
C TRP A 692 16.21 16.46 16.78
N PRO A 693 15.67 15.96 17.90
CA PRO A 693 16.48 15.66 19.08
C PRO A 693 17.49 14.54 18.79
N THR A 694 18.51 14.38 19.64
CA THR A 694 19.34 13.17 19.62
C THR A 694 18.67 12.01 20.34
N MET A 695 18.69 10.84 19.70
CA MET A 695 17.96 9.66 20.15
C MET A 695 18.72 8.80 21.16
N ASP A 696 17.98 8.02 21.94
CA ASP A 696 18.54 6.85 22.63
C ASP A 696 18.96 5.78 21.62
N ASN A 697 19.98 4.98 21.98
CA ASN A 697 20.50 3.92 21.13
C ASN A 697 19.51 2.73 21.06
N THR A 698 18.57 2.78 20.12
CA THR A 698 17.85 1.61 19.61
C THR A 698 18.77 0.83 18.67
N VAL A 699 18.73 -0.51 18.74
CA VAL A 699 19.56 -1.42 17.93
C VAL A 699 18.76 -2.65 17.50
N CYS A 700 19.26 -3.40 16.54
CA CYS A 700 18.63 -4.65 16.11
C CYS A 700 19.26 -5.87 16.79
N CYS A 701 18.47 -6.92 16.99
CA CYS A 701 18.98 -8.22 17.38
C CYS A 701 20.04 -8.72 16.37
N SER A 702 21.19 -9.18 16.86
CA SER A 702 22.34 -9.57 16.05
C SER A 702 22.17 -10.87 15.27
N ASN A 703 21.10 -11.64 15.51
CA ASN A 703 20.64 -12.64 14.55
C ASN A 703 20.10 -11.92 13.31
N LYS A 704 20.81 -12.02 12.18
CA LYS A 704 20.49 -11.33 10.92
C LYS A 704 19.16 -11.78 10.31
N LEU A 705 18.69 -12.98 10.65
CA LEU A 705 17.39 -13.49 10.21
C LEU A 705 16.23 -12.99 11.11
N CYS A 706 16.53 -12.47 12.30
CA CYS A 706 15.52 -11.93 13.21
C CYS A 706 15.46 -10.40 13.15
N GLY A 707 16.58 -9.72 13.41
CA GLY A 707 16.69 -8.26 13.39
C GLY A 707 15.75 -7.47 14.30
N LYS A 708 14.97 -8.10 15.20
CA LYS A 708 14.00 -7.43 16.09
C LYS A 708 14.61 -6.21 16.79
N ILE A 709 13.92 -5.07 16.77
CA ILE A 709 14.38 -3.85 17.44
C ILE A 709 14.35 -4.05 18.96
N VAL A 710 15.44 -3.67 19.63
CA VAL A 710 15.64 -3.71 21.07
C VAL A 710 16.36 -2.44 21.55
N ARG A 711 16.17 -2.06 22.82
CA ARG A 711 16.93 -0.95 23.42
C ARG A 711 18.35 -1.45 23.77
N ALA A 712 19.40 -0.73 23.38
CA ALA A 712 20.78 -1.17 23.63
C ALA A 712 21.15 -1.24 25.13
N THR A 713 20.33 -0.67 26.01
CA THR A 713 20.45 -0.77 27.47
C THR A 713 19.85 -2.05 28.06
N SER A 714 18.82 -2.62 27.44
CA SER A 714 18.11 -3.83 27.92
C SER A 714 18.38 -5.09 27.09
N ALA A 715 19.06 -4.97 25.94
CA ALA A 715 19.41 -6.13 25.12
C ALA A 715 20.48 -7.02 25.78
N ASN A 716 20.29 -8.33 25.69
CA ASN A 716 21.21 -9.34 26.23
C ASN A 716 22.54 -9.33 25.45
N LYS A 717 23.66 -9.58 26.13
CA LYS A 717 25.03 -9.45 25.59
C LYS A 717 25.90 -10.58 26.10
N SER A 718 26.82 -11.07 25.27
CA SER A 718 27.75 -12.15 25.60
C SER A 718 29.19 -11.67 25.49
N ASP A 719 30.02 -12.05 26.47
CA ASP A 719 31.47 -11.83 26.45
C ASP A 719 32.19 -12.75 25.43
N GLU A 720 31.56 -13.87 25.05
CA GLU A 720 32.02 -14.78 23.99
C GLU A 720 31.76 -14.18 22.58
N TYR A 721 30.73 -13.34 22.46
CA TYR A 721 30.31 -12.70 21.21
C TYR A 721 30.20 -11.16 21.37
N PRO A 722 31.31 -10.47 21.67
CA PRO A 722 31.31 -9.06 22.04
C PRO A 722 30.81 -8.16 20.91
N GLY A 723 30.05 -7.13 21.29
CA GLY A 723 29.40 -6.20 20.35
C GLY A 723 28.05 -6.67 19.80
N CYS A 724 27.67 -7.93 20.01
CA CYS A 724 26.35 -8.44 19.66
C CYS A 724 25.31 -8.07 20.74
N ASN A 725 24.09 -7.77 20.29
CA ASN A 725 22.92 -7.46 21.13
C ASN A 725 21.81 -8.45 20.76
N TRP A 726 21.21 -9.13 21.74
CA TRP A 726 20.28 -10.23 21.51
C TRP A 726 18.92 -9.97 22.16
N CYS A 727 17.84 -10.20 21.39
CA CYS A 727 16.49 -10.25 21.94
C CYS A 727 16.25 -11.57 22.68
N ASP A 728 15.23 -11.58 23.54
CA ASP A 728 15.02 -12.63 24.55
C ASP A 728 14.65 -14.00 23.97
N SER A 729 14.17 -14.06 22.71
CA SER A 729 13.96 -15.32 22.00
C SER A 729 15.24 -15.88 21.39
N CYS A 730 16.15 -15.02 20.90
CA CYS A 730 17.42 -15.45 20.30
C CYS A 730 18.53 -15.69 21.33
N TRP A 731 18.48 -15.01 22.48
CA TRP A 731 19.52 -15.13 23.51
C TRP A 731 19.73 -16.56 24.04
N PRO A 732 18.70 -17.34 24.45
CA PRO A 732 18.89 -18.70 24.95
C PRO A 732 19.40 -19.69 23.87
N GLN A 733 19.14 -19.42 22.59
CA GLN A 733 19.58 -20.28 21.48
C GLN A 733 21.11 -20.31 21.34
N LEU A 734 21.83 -19.29 21.84
CA LEU A 734 23.30 -19.29 21.85
C LEU A 734 23.86 -20.45 22.69
N GLU A 735 23.37 -20.62 23.93
CA GLU A 735 23.83 -21.66 24.84
C GLU A 735 23.23 -23.03 24.48
N ASN A 736 21.92 -23.06 24.18
CA ASN A 736 21.17 -24.29 23.89
C ASN A 736 21.61 -25.02 22.60
N THR A 737 22.50 -24.41 21.80
CA THR A 737 23.07 -25.00 20.58
C THR A 737 24.60 -25.11 20.61
N LYS A 738 25.22 -25.05 21.79
CA LYS A 738 26.65 -25.32 21.94
C LYS A 738 26.94 -26.81 21.79
N GLU A 739 27.76 -27.15 20.78
CA GLU A 739 28.31 -28.48 20.58
C GLU A 739 29.83 -28.50 20.69
N LYS A 740 30.40 -29.63 21.12
CA LYS A 740 31.86 -29.84 21.19
C LYS A 740 32.41 -30.32 19.86
N VAL A 741 32.98 -29.40 19.09
CA VAL A 741 33.55 -29.65 17.77
C VAL A 741 35.02 -30.07 17.90
N LEU A 742 35.43 -31.14 17.21
CA LEU A 742 36.83 -31.56 17.14
C LEU A 742 37.63 -30.61 16.24
N CYS A 743 38.74 -30.07 16.76
CA CYS A 743 39.62 -29.20 15.99
C CYS A 743 40.38 -29.98 14.91
N VAL A 744 40.22 -29.58 13.64
CA VAL A 744 40.87 -30.24 12.47
C VAL A 744 42.29 -29.71 12.18
N ALA A 745 42.89 -28.96 13.11
CA ALA A 745 44.23 -28.41 12.95
C ALA A 745 45.32 -29.47 13.22
N PRO A 746 46.53 -29.34 12.64
CA PRO A 746 47.64 -30.24 12.93
C PRO A 746 48.09 -30.11 14.39
N GLY A 747 48.00 -31.20 15.15
CA GLY A 747 48.38 -31.26 16.56
C GLY A 747 47.67 -32.38 17.31
N PRO A 748 47.75 -32.41 18.65
CA PRO A 748 46.95 -33.31 19.48
C PRO A 748 45.44 -33.06 19.27
N PRO A 749 44.61 -34.12 19.18
CA PRO A 749 43.17 -33.96 19.00
C PRO A 749 42.55 -33.33 20.27
N HIS A 750 41.86 -32.20 20.08
CA HIS A 750 41.18 -31.47 21.13
C HIS A 750 39.83 -30.95 20.63
N GLN A 751 38.87 -30.82 21.54
CA GLN A 751 37.54 -30.28 21.25
C GLN A 751 37.44 -28.82 21.74
N PHE A 752 36.55 -28.05 21.13
CA PHE A 752 36.17 -26.72 21.56
C PHE A 752 34.67 -26.52 21.38
N ASP A 753 34.07 -25.69 22.23
CA ASP A 753 32.64 -25.41 22.18
C ASP A 753 32.30 -24.44 21.04
N VAL A 754 31.18 -24.68 20.36
CA VAL A 754 30.68 -23.89 19.22
C VAL A 754 29.17 -23.75 19.31
N SER A 755 28.68 -22.53 19.47
CA SER A 755 27.25 -22.23 19.31
C SER A 755 26.85 -22.32 17.84
N LEU A 756 26.12 -23.37 17.45
CA LEU A 756 25.71 -23.56 16.05
C LEU A 756 24.71 -22.48 15.60
N PHE A 757 23.81 -22.06 16.50
CA PHE A 757 22.91 -20.92 16.27
C PHE A 757 23.68 -19.63 15.98
N TYR A 758 24.78 -19.35 16.71
CA TYR A 758 25.55 -18.13 16.45
C TYR A 758 26.02 -18.07 15.00
N TYR A 759 26.74 -19.09 14.51
CA TYR A 759 27.30 -19.06 13.16
C TYR A 759 26.19 -19.04 12.09
N GLU A 760 25.11 -19.82 12.25
CA GLU A 760 23.93 -19.78 11.36
C GLU A 760 23.29 -18.37 11.33
N SER A 761 23.09 -17.74 12.50
CA SER A 761 22.51 -16.40 12.62
C SER A 761 23.36 -15.30 11.98
N GLN A 762 24.66 -15.55 11.79
CA GLN A 762 25.59 -14.69 11.07
C GLN A 762 25.69 -15.01 9.57
N GLY A 763 25.13 -16.13 9.11
CA GLY A 763 25.21 -16.63 7.73
C GLY A 763 26.49 -17.39 7.42
N GLN A 764 27.16 -17.90 8.45
CA GLN A 764 28.48 -18.52 8.38
C GLN A 764 28.41 -20.01 8.73
N MET A 765 29.29 -20.80 8.11
CA MET A 765 29.48 -22.20 8.52
C MET A 765 30.12 -22.28 9.91
N PRO A 766 29.67 -23.22 10.78
CA PRO A 766 30.37 -23.54 12.01
C PRO A 766 31.87 -23.86 11.76
N PRO A 767 32.79 -23.30 12.56
CA PRO A 767 34.22 -23.40 12.33
C PRO A 767 34.78 -24.78 12.67
N SER A 768 35.74 -25.27 11.88
CA SER A 768 36.41 -26.55 12.10
C SER A 768 37.72 -26.46 12.89
N LYS A 769 38.23 -25.26 13.17
CA LYS A 769 39.43 -25.00 14.00
C LYS A 769 39.05 -24.20 15.26
N CYS A 770 39.69 -24.49 16.40
CA CYS A 770 39.56 -23.67 17.61
C CYS A 770 40.20 -22.27 17.41
N ALA A 771 40.00 -21.34 18.34
CA ALA A 771 40.48 -19.95 18.21
C ALA A 771 42.01 -19.87 18.00
N GLU A 772 42.80 -20.53 18.85
CA GLU A 772 44.27 -20.57 18.78
C GLU A 772 44.80 -21.05 17.42
N HIS A 773 44.06 -21.96 16.77
CA HIS A 773 44.40 -22.53 15.47
C HIS A 773 43.81 -21.77 14.27
N ARG A 774 42.97 -20.73 14.51
CA ARG A 774 42.60 -19.75 13.49
C ARG A 774 43.60 -18.60 13.42
N GLU A 775 44.10 -18.11 14.55
CA GLU A 775 45.01 -16.95 14.58
C GLU A 775 46.37 -17.19 13.90
N ARG A 776 46.76 -18.46 13.70
CA ARG A 776 47.97 -18.85 12.96
C ARG A 776 47.76 -19.00 11.44
N ASP A 777 46.52 -18.87 10.95
CA ASP A 777 46.19 -19.03 9.53
C ASP A 777 46.19 -17.67 8.81
N VAL A 778 47.38 -17.21 8.42
CA VAL A 778 47.69 -15.83 7.97
C VAL A 778 47.06 -15.45 6.61
N THR A 779 45.99 -16.14 6.20
CA THR A 779 45.21 -15.89 4.98
C THR A 779 43.77 -15.44 5.28
N VAL A 780 43.23 -15.69 6.48
CA VAL A 780 41.84 -15.36 6.85
C VAL A 780 41.76 -14.04 7.63
N ALA A 781 42.27 -12.97 7.01
CA ALA A 781 42.26 -11.64 7.61
C ALA A 781 40.85 -11.00 7.58
N ARG A 782 40.14 -11.07 8.73
CA ARG A 782 38.94 -10.29 9.10
C ARG A 782 38.02 -9.84 7.95
N THR A 783 37.20 -10.75 7.42
CA THR A 783 36.02 -10.36 6.62
C THR A 783 34.85 -9.90 7.51
N ALA A 784 35.09 -8.84 8.29
CA ALA A 784 34.03 -8.09 8.95
C ALA A 784 34.25 -6.61 8.63
N VAL A 785 33.32 -6.02 7.87
CA VAL A 785 33.23 -4.58 7.57
C VAL A 785 34.53 -3.94 7.03
N VAL A 786 34.93 -4.30 5.81
CA VAL A 786 35.77 -3.39 4.98
C VAL A 786 34.86 -2.31 4.41
N GLY A 787 34.50 -1.36 5.26
CA GLY A 787 33.47 -0.35 4.99
C GLY A 787 33.30 0.69 6.10
N GLY A 788 34.36 0.96 6.89
CA GLY A 788 34.34 1.98 7.94
C GLY A 788 35.74 2.54 8.20
N ASN A 789 35.87 3.87 8.24
CA ASN A 789 37.14 4.54 8.47
C ASN A 789 37.64 4.31 9.90
N PHE A 790 38.68 3.50 10.06
CA PHE A 790 39.22 3.07 11.37
C PHE A 790 40.03 4.15 12.13
N PHE A 791 39.84 5.44 11.81
CA PHE A 791 40.51 6.58 12.45
C PHE A 791 39.53 7.62 13.03
N GLY A 792 38.40 7.16 13.56
CA GLY A 792 37.56 7.92 14.49
C GLY A 792 38.24 8.11 15.85
N ARG A 793 39.31 8.91 15.90
CA ARG A 793 40.11 9.15 17.12
C ARG A 793 39.23 9.76 18.21
N LEU A 794 39.23 9.16 19.41
CA LEU A 794 38.38 9.54 20.54
C LEU A 794 38.65 10.97 21.03
N LYS A 795 37.97 11.96 20.43
CA LYS A 795 37.82 13.30 21.00
C LYS A 795 36.56 13.33 21.86
N SER A 796 36.65 14.00 23.01
CA SER A 796 35.47 14.37 23.79
C SER A 796 34.61 15.31 22.94
N ALA A 797 33.55 14.75 22.37
CA ALA A 797 32.47 15.51 21.76
C ALA A 797 31.37 15.61 22.81
N THR A 798 31.07 16.83 23.25
CA THR A 798 29.81 17.13 23.94
C THR A 798 28.66 16.49 23.16
N LYS A 799 27.78 15.72 23.84
CA LYS A 799 26.54 15.22 23.23
C LYS A 799 25.87 16.41 22.54
N LYS A 800 25.80 16.39 21.20
CA LYS A 800 24.85 17.25 20.49
C LYS A 800 23.47 16.92 21.05
N THR A 801 22.65 17.93 21.30
CA THR A 801 21.27 17.75 21.76
C THR A 801 20.29 17.58 20.61
N SER A 802 20.72 17.94 19.39
CA SER A 802 19.94 17.81 18.16
C SER A 802 20.78 17.34 16.96
N ILE A 803 20.07 16.81 15.97
CA ILE A 803 20.54 16.46 14.63
C ILE A 803 19.80 17.40 13.67
N SER A 804 20.51 18.05 12.75
CA SER A 804 19.83 18.75 11.65
C SER A 804 19.34 17.72 10.65
N GLY A 805 18.06 17.77 10.29
CA GLY A 805 17.56 16.99 9.15
C GLY A 805 18.21 17.46 7.84
N LYS A 806 18.63 18.72 7.78
CA LYS A 806 19.23 19.41 6.63
C LYS A 806 20.71 19.08 6.42
N ALA A 807 21.25 18.13 7.19
CA ALA A 807 22.64 17.67 7.06
C ALA A 807 22.80 16.72 5.87
N TRP A 808 22.78 17.34 4.69
CA TRP A 808 23.21 16.81 3.39
C TRP A 808 24.60 17.38 3.06
#